data_AF-R5IC51-F1
#
_entry.id   AF-R5IC51-F1
#
_cell.length_a   1.000
_cell.length_b   1.000
_cell.length_c   1.000
_cell.angle_alpha   90.00
_cell.angle_beta   90.00
_cell.angle_gamma   90.00
#
_symmetry.space_group_name_H-M   'P 1'
#
loop_
_entity.id
_entity.type
_entity.pdbx_description
1 polymer ?
#
loop_
_entity_poly.entity_id
_entity_poly.type
_entity_poly.pdbx_seq_one_letter_code
_entity_poly.pdbx_strand_id
1 'polypeptide(L)'
;MSTYEIGSIVFDKWKICRELGQGSYGTVYEIQREDFGGVYKAALKVITVPQSRTELQSVLDEGMTPPQAKQYFYSVVEDIGRECAIMSRLKGTGNIVSYEDHAVLRHPDGIGWDILIRMELLHPLLPYVYQHPMARRDIIRLGIDICKALELCQRYNIIHRDIKPENIFISDNGDYKLGDFGIARTIERTTSGLSKKGTYSYMAPEVYIGKKYGFSVDTYSLGLVLYRMLNKNRGPFLPQPPEAITYDNREQALARRVSGEPLPRPFYGEGRLGEIVLKACAFDPKDRYSSPQQLRQELEAISYEAQDAALIYPNGDELQIDPSRYASGKSSGAAGTAGKTNAVFSDRPQRTSGTNRTQGVFDASGGGSPAPVRKEKKKAHRGLVWVLVLVASAAIAAGSLLLLHTRQEKQAQLAAAQQAQVQEQQNQYEALMEQGTQLCETDPEQALGCFEQAQALYPEESAPYISYAYALYCAQDYERCISYIEDELGLGKAYDIEAQSQLSEILGAAYFECDDYAAAASFFRLSTAGGDITVNAQRDYAVSLGRLGDIDAADEILSQMYAAGASGDVTDYVQAEIDYAKKEYLDAESGFQAVLNQTQDIALQKRALRSLAEVYRDCAALVRTGSSPIGNPATKAVEVLANGIETYGLRYDSTIWEMLALAYFEAYHTDPSVPQSYLRKAGECFNRVLELGVTKSYLYSNLYTIYYELQEYDLAEQTLDAYAAQYPKDYEPYAFRAMLYITLENRKEQSARDYSVAVEAYETAGQLLRSDDDATYYQQLQSLIQQLQKEGWING
;
A
#
# COMPACT_ATOMS: atom_id res chain seq x y z
N MET A 1 -12.90 29.67 -1.80
CA MET A 1 -12.62 30.70 -2.83
C MET A 1 -11.16 30.60 -3.17
N SER A 2 -10.78 30.89 -4.42
CA SER A 2 -9.45 30.69 -4.97
C SER A 2 -8.41 31.59 -4.31
N THR A 3 -7.47 31.00 -3.56
CA THR A 3 -6.33 31.73 -2.97
C THR A 3 -5.30 32.16 -4.03
N TYR A 4 -5.26 31.44 -5.16
CA TYR A 4 -4.29 31.60 -6.24
C TYR A 4 -5.01 31.93 -7.54
N GLU A 5 -5.02 33.21 -7.92
CA GLU A 5 -5.63 33.71 -9.15
C GLU A 5 -4.57 34.40 -10.03
N ILE A 6 -4.91 34.70 -11.28
CA ILE A 6 -4.03 35.47 -12.16
C ILE A 6 -3.82 36.87 -11.58
N GLY A 7 -2.58 37.14 -11.14
CA GLY A 7 -2.22 38.35 -10.42
C GLY A 7 -1.75 38.12 -8.98
N SER A 8 -2.09 36.99 -8.35
CA SER A 8 -1.61 36.64 -7.01
C SER A 8 -0.08 36.57 -6.96
N ILE A 9 0.51 36.98 -5.83
CA ILE A 9 1.95 36.87 -5.56
C ILE A 9 2.18 35.65 -4.66
N VAL A 10 3.12 34.80 -5.06
CA VAL A 10 3.63 33.64 -4.32
C VAL A 10 5.15 33.78 -4.17
N PHE A 11 5.77 33.05 -3.22
CA PHE A 11 7.23 33.07 -3.00
C PHE A 11 7.80 34.51 -2.96
N ASP A 12 7.18 35.38 -2.15
CA ASP A 12 7.41 36.82 -1.91
C ASP A 12 7.33 37.78 -3.11
N LYS A 13 7.66 37.33 -4.32
CA LYS A 13 7.88 38.17 -5.51
C LYS A 13 7.36 37.59 -6.83
N TRP A 14 6.99 36.31 -6.87
CA TRP A 14 6.58 35.64 -8.11
C TRP A 14 5.09 35.84 -8.36
N LYS A 15 4.74 36.49 -9.47
CA LYS A 15 3.36 36.78 -9.86
C LYS A 15 2.80 35.68 -10.75
N ILE A 16 1.62 35.14 -10.42
CA ILE A 16 0.87 34.23 -11.30
C ILE A 16 0.40 34.99 -12.54
N CYS A 17 0.76 34.50 -13.73
CA CYS A 17 0.52 35.20 -15.01
C CYS A 17 -0.54 34.52 -15.89
N ARG A 18 -0.57 33.18 -15.91
CA ARG A 18 -1.61 32.39 -16.57
C ARG A 18 -1.64 30.97 -16.02
N GLU A 19 -2.75 30.27 -16.22
CA GLU A 19 -2.79 28.82 -16.10
C GLU A 19 -2.05 28.15 -17.29
N LEU A 20 -1.43 27.01 -17.03
CA LEU A 20 -0.79 26.14 -18.02
C LEU A 20 -1.57 24.82 -18.20
N GLY A 21 -2.28 24.37 -17.15
CA GLY A 21 -3.28 23.31 -17.21
C GLY A 21 -3.57 22.69 -15.84
N GLN A 22 -4.66 21.95 -15.75
CA GLN A 22 -5.12 21.28 -14.53
C GLN A 22 -4.99 19.75 -14.64
N GLY A 23 -4.62 19.08 -13.55
CA GLY A 23 -4.48 17.62 -13.47
C GLY A 23 -5.07 17.05 -12.17
N SER A 24 -5.10 15.72 -12.03
CA SER A 24 -5.80 15.03 -10.91
C SER A 24 -5.12 15.10 -9.53
N TYR A 25 -4.27 16.12 -9.35
CA TYR A 25 -3.52 16.43 -8.13
C TYR A 25 -3.37 17.95 -7.93
N GLY A 26 -3.97 18.81 -8.77
CA GLY A 26 -3.82 20.26 -8.67
C GLY A 26 -3.67 20.98 -10.01
N THR A 27 -3.42 22.30 -9.93
CA THR A 27 -3.35 23.20 -11.08
C THR A 27 -1.93 23.72 -11.28
N VAL A 28 -1.49 23.83 -12.54
CA VAL A 28 -0.17 24.34 -12.93
C VAL A 28 -0.30 25.72 -13.56
N TYR A 29 0.52 26.68 -13.12
CA TYR A 29 0.54 28.06 -13.58
C TYR A 29 1.92 28.47 -14.09
N GLU A 30 1.95 29.46 -15.00
CA GLU A 30 3.16 30.24 -15.29
C GLU A 30 3.28 31.37 -14.27
N ILE A 31 4.41 31.43 -13.58
CA ILE A 31 4.77 32.53 -12.68
C ILE A 31 5.95 33.33 -13.25
N GLN A 32 5.92 34.64 -13.02
CA GLN A 32 6.95 35.57 -13.47
C GLN A 32 7.49 36.40 -12.30
N ARG A 33 8.79 36.68 -12.31
CA ARG A 33 9.44 37.64 -11.41
C ARG A 33 10.29 38.61 -12.21
N GLU A 34 10.34 39.86 -11.76
CA GLU A 34 11.21 40.89 -12.33
C GLU A 34 12.21 41.36 -11.26
N ASP A 35 13.51 41.25 -11.55
CA ASP A 35 14.60 41.80 -10.75
C ASP A 35 15.61 42.46 -11.70
N PHE A 36 16.08 43.67 -11.38
CA PHE A 36 17.12 44.40 -12.15
C PHE A 36 16.83 44.56 -13.66
N GLY A 37 15.56 44.57 -14.07
CA GLY A 37 15.14 44.62 -15.49
C GLY A 37 15.23 43.30 -16.24
N GLY A 38 15.61 42.20 -15.56
CA GLY A 38 15.50 40.84 -16.06
C GLY A 38 14.16 40.22 -15.72
N VAL A 39 13.50 39.61 -16.71
CA VAL A 39 12.27 38.84 -16.53
C VAL A 39 12.62 37.36 -16.38
N TYR A 40 12.28 36.79 -15.23
CA TYR A 40 12.44 35.39 -14.90
C TYR A 40 11.07 34.68 -14.93
N LYS A 41 11.03 33.46 -15.46
CA LYS A 41 9.81 32.64 -15.59
C LYS A 41 10.02 31.25 -15.00
N ALA A 42 8.99 30.71 -14.37
CA ALA A 42 8.96 29.37 -13.81
C ALA A 42 7.54 28.79 -13.89
N ALA A 43 7.41 27.48 -13.69
CA ALA A 43 6.14 26.80 -13.47
C ALA A 43 5.85 26.68 -11.96
N LEU A 44 4.58 26.81 -11.59
CA LEU A 44 4.05 26.62 -10.24
C LEU A 44 2.99 25.51 -10.28
N LYS A 45 3.24 24.36 -9.64
CA LYS A 45 2.19 23.36 -9.36
C LYS A 45 1.62 23.66 -7.98
N VAL A 46 0.30 23.92 -7.90
CA VAL A 46 -0.42 24.11 -6.64
C VAL A 46 -1.24 22.85 -6.39
N ILE A 47 -0.93 22.17 -5.29
CA ILE A 47 -1.64 20.99 -4.79
C ILE A 47 -2.38 21.43 -3.52
N THR A 48 -3.66 21.12 -3.39
CA THR A 48 -4.45 21.40 -2.17
C THR A 48 -4.86 20.07 -1.55
N VAL A 49 -4.72 19.94 -0.23
CA VAL A 49 -4.99 18.71 0.53
C VAL A 49 -5.85 19.08 1.76
N PRO A 50 -7.07 18.52 1.94
CA PRO A 50 -7.82 17.75 0.95
C PRO A 50 -8.11 18.55 -0.32
N GLN A 51 -8.15 17.88 -1.47
CA GLN A 51 -8.40 18.47 -2.79
C GLN A 51 -9.81 19.08 -2.90
N SER A 52 -10.74 18.59 -2.09
CA SER A 52 -12.11 19.10 -2.03
C SER A 52 -12.71 19.03 -0.62
N ARG A 53 -13.79 19.78 -0.39
CA ARG A 53 -14.62 19.60 0.82
C ARG A 53 -15.35 18.26 0.83
N THR A 54 -15.55 17.62 -0.32
CA THR A 54 -16.14 16.28 -0.42
C THR A 54 -15.20 15.22 0.14
N GLU A 55 -13.92 15.31 -0.17
CA GLU A 55 -12.86 14.43 0.36
C GLU A 55 -12.72 14.58 1.89
N LEU A 56 -12.75 15.83 2.40
CA LEU A 56 -12.85 16.06 3.84
C LEU A 56 -14.11 15.45 4.45
N GLN A 57 -15.26 15.59 3.78
CA GLN A 57 -16.52 15.05 4.30
C GLN A 57 -16.56 13.52 4.22
N SER A 58 -15.88 12.88 3.25
CA SER A 58 -15.81 11.42 3.15
C SER A 58 -15.16 10.83 4.40
N VAL A 59 -13.94 11.26 4.74
CA VAL A 59 -13.24 10.72 5.92
C VAL A 59 -13.96 11.02 7.25
N LEU A 60 -14.73 12.10 7.32
CA LEU A 60 -15.59 12.42 8.47
C LEU A 60 -16.87 11.56 8.50
N ASP A 61 -17.47 11.26 7.35
CA ASP A 61 -18.61 10.36 7.20
C ASP A 61 -18.22 8.88 7.44
N GLU A 62 -16.96 8.53 7.14
CA GLU A 62 -16.27 7.27 7.50
C GLU A 62 -15.97 7.17 9.01
N GLY A 63 -16.37 8.18 9.80
CA GLY A 63 -16.32 8.16 11.27
C GLY A 63 -15.09 8.82 11.90
N MET A 64 -14.14 9.35 11.12
CA MET A 64 -13.01 10.08 11.71
C MET A 64 -13.48 11.35 12.43
N THR A 65 -12.94 11.59 13.61
CA THR A 65 -13.09 12.90 14.27
C THR A 65 -12.26 13.97 13.54
N PRO A 66 -12.59 15.28 13.64
CA PRO A 66 -11.80 16.34 12.99
C PRO A 66 -10.29 16.35 13.32
N PRO A 67 -9.83 15.97 14.53
CA PRO A 67 -8.41 15.72 14.80
C PRO A 67 -7.79 14.56 13.98
N GLN A 68 -8.51 13.43 13.84
CA GLN A 68 -8.06 12.28 13.05
C GLN A 68 -8.03 12.62 11.55
N ALA A 69 -9.09 13.21 11.00
CA ALA A 69 -9.12 13.68 9.61
C ALA A 69 -7.98 14.68 9.30
N LYS A 70 -7.69 15.59 10.24
CA LYS A 70 -6.52 16.48 10.14
C LYS A 70 -5.20 15.71 10.13
N GLN A 71 -5.04 14.65 10.94
CA GLN A 71 -3.82 13.84 10.96
C GLN A 71 -3.65 13.02 9.67
N TYR A 72 -4.75 12.47 9.15
CA TYR A 72 -4.82 11.80 7.85
C TYR A 72 -4.39 12.71 6.70
N PHE A 73 -4.96 13.92 6.59
CA PHE A 73 -4.54 14.85 5.53
C PHE A 73 -3.13 15.40 5.75
N TYR A 74 -2.62 15.41 6.99
CA TYR A 74 -1.23 15.76 7.26
C TYR A 74 -0.24 14.69 6.76
N SER A 75 -0.53 13.38 6.91
CA SER A 75 0.36 12.34 6.38
C SER A 75 0.41 12.32 4.84
N VAL A 76 -0.71 12.66 4.17
CA VAL A 76 -0.74 12.92 2.71
C VAL A 76 0.17 14.10 2.33
N VAL A 77 0.20 15.17 3.14
CA VAL A 77 1.13 16.31 2.95
C VAL A 77 2.58 15.88 3.16
N GLU A 78 2.87 14.99 4.12
CA GLU A 78 4.21 14.45 4.33
C GLU A 78 4.69 13.53 3.19
N ASP A 79 3.79 12.76 2.57
CA ASP A 79 4.11 11.98 1.36
C ASP A 79 4.50 12.87 0.18
N ILE A 80 3.74 13.95 -0.08
CA ILE A 80 4.08 14.92 -1.13
C ILE A 80 5.39 15.66 -0.79
N GLY A 81 5.66 15.90 0.51
CA GLY A 81 6.95 16.39 1.00
C GLY A 81 8.11 15.41 0.73
N ARG A 82 7.89 14.10 0.88
CA ARG A 82 8.85 13.04 0.53
C ARG A 82 9.11 13.01 -0.99
N GLU A 83 8.10 13.15 -1.83
CA GLU A 83 8.27 13.28 -3.29
C GLU A 83 9.10 14.53 -3.66
N CYS A 84 8.83 15.68 -3.03
CA CYS A 84 9.63 16.90 -3.23
C CYS A 84 11.11 16.70 -2.83
N ALA A 85 11.38 15.96 -1.75
CA ALA A 85 12.73 15.63 -1.33
C ALA A 85 13.46 14.72 -2.33
N ILE A 86 12.75 13.79 -3.00
CA ILE A 86 13.29 12.98 -4.09
C ILE A 86 13.63 13.87 -5.29
N MET A 87 12.70 14.72 -5.75
CA MET A 87 12.96 15.65 -6.86
C MET A 87 14.16 16.59 -6.56
N SER A 88 14.30 17.05 -5.32
CA SER A 88 15.44 17.88 -4.91
C SER A 88 16.79 17.15 -4.92
N ARG A 89 16.84 15.81 -4.79
CA ARG A 89 18.08 15.01 -4.92
C ARG A 89 18.52 14.82 -6.37
N LEU A 90 17.56 14.90 -7.30
CA LEU A 90 17.75 14.67 -8.74
C LEU A 90 17.98 15.97 -9.53
N LYS A 91 17.82 17.12 -8.87
CA LYS A 91 18.03 18.49 -9.34
C LYS A 91 19.39 18.71 -10.01
N GLY A 92 19.43 19.56 -11.03
CA GLY A 92 20.65 19.95 -11.73
C GLY A 92 21.18 18.92 -12.72
N THR A 93 20.63 17.70 -12.72
CA THR A 93 20.69 16.85 -13.91
C THR A 93 19.67 17.38 -14.91
N GLY A 94 19.99 17.41 -16.20
CA GLY A 94 18.98 17.82 -17.18
C GLY A 94 17.75 16.91 -17.17
N ASN A 95 17.92 15.61 -16.84
CA ASN A 95 16.98 14.50 -16.99
C ASN A 95 16.06 14.31 -15.77
N ILE A 96 16.16 15.16 -14.74
CA ILE A 96 15.06 15.43 -13.80
C ILE A 96 14.65 16.90 -13.85
N VAL A 97 13.35 17.18 -13.64
CA VAL A 97 12.75 18.51 -13.76
C VAL A 97 13.45 19.33 -12.74
N SER A 98 14.02 20.45 -13.17
CA SER A 98 14.68 21.33 -12.24
C SER A 98 13.64 21.86 -11.25
N TYR A 99 13.53 21.14 -10.13
CA TYR A 99 12.82 21.51 -8.92
C TYR A 99 13.57 22.69 -8.31
N GLU A 100 12.90 23.82 -8.10
CA GLU A 100 13.52 24.99 -7.52
C GLU A 100 13.36 25.03 -6.00
N ASP A 101 12.13 25.13 -5.53
CA ASP A 101 11.74 25.12 -4.12
C ASP A 101 10.26 24.69 -3.96
N HIS A 102 9.79 24.62 -2.72
CA HIS A 102 8.37 24.43 -2.38
C HIS A 102 8.01 25.21 -1.11
N ALA A 103 6.72 25.43 -0.89
CA ALA A 103 6.16 25.96 0.34
C ALA A 103 4.89 25.18 0.72
N VAL A 104 4.70 24.91 2.02
CA VAL A 104 3.50 24.26 2.57
C VAL A 104 2.76 25.29 3.42
N LEU A 105 1.55 25.67 3.00
CA LEU A 105 0.75 26.73 3.60
C LEU A 105 -0.53 26.12 4.21
N ARG A 106 -0.62 26.07 5.55
CA ARG A 106 -1.80 25.54 6.23
C ARG A 106 -3.00 26.48 6.06
N HIS A 107 -4.18 25.92 5.78
CA HIS A 107 -5.42 26.66 5.59
C HIS A 107 -5.89 27.35 6.89
N PRO A 108 -6.66 28.45 6.82
CA PRO A 108 -7.12 29.19 8.00
C PRO A 108 -8.10 28.42 8.92
N ASP A 109 -8.83 27.44 8.39
CA ASP A 109 -9.64 26.50 9.19
C ASP A 109 -8.79 25.47 9.94
N GLY A 110 -7.55 25.30 9.52
CA GLY A 110 -6.55 24.45 10.15
C GLY A 110 -6.66 22.96 9.84
N ILE A 111 -7.54 22.54 8.92
CA ILE A 111 -7.73 21.13 8.54
C ILE A 111 -7.10 20.82 7.18
N GLY A 112 -6.94 21.81 6.30
CA GLY A 112 -6.26 21.66 5.01
C GLY A 112 -4.89 22.36 4.90
N TRP A 113 -4.22 22.13 3.77
CA TRP A 113 -2.95 22.72 3.34
C TRP A 113 -2.92 22.96 1.83
N ASP A 114 -2.20 23.99 1.39
CA ASP A 114 -1.75 24.16 0.01
C ASP A 114 -0.24 23.89 -0.07
N ILE A 115 0.19 23.06 -1.01
CA ILE A 115 1.58 22.78 -1.33
C ILE A 115 1.88 23.43 -2.68
N LEU A 116 2.72 24.46 -2.64
CA LEU A 116 3.18 25.21 -3.80
C LEU A 116 4.55 24.65 -4.20
N ILE A 117 4.70 24.14 -5.42
CA ILE A 117 5.95 23.54 -5.93
C ILE A 117 6.43 24.34 -7.14
N ARG A 118 7.68 24.82 -7.10
CA ARG A 118 8.27 25.68 -8.13
C ARG A 118 9.26 24.90 -8.99
N MET A 119 9.14 25.02 -10.31
CA MET A 119 9.87 24.22 -11.30
C MET A 119 10.29 25.03 -12.54
N GLU A 120 11.23 24.51 -13.34
CA GLU A 120 11.49 25.04 -14.69
C GLU A 120 10.23 25.06 -15.57
N LEU A 121 10.10 26.08 -16.42
CA LEU A 121 9.00 26.22 -17.39
C LEU A 121 9.36 25.49 -18.69
N LEU A 122 8.45 24.64 -19.20
CA LEU A 122 8.72 23.70 -20.30
C LEU A 122 7.46 23.41 -21.15
N HIS A 123 7.66 22.93 -22.39
CA HIS A 123 6.58 22.69 -23.36
C HIS A 123 6.10 21.22 -23.36
N PRO A 124 4.80 20.91 -23.17
CA PRO A 124 4.32 19.53 -23.24
C PRO A 124 4.46 18.91 -24.64
N LEU A 125 5.06 17.70 -24.73
CA LEU A 125 5.30 16.96 -25.98
C LEU A 125 4.15 16.98 -26.98
N LEU A 126 2.94 16.56 -26.59
CA LEU A 126 1.84 16.40 -27.55
C LEU A 126 1.44 17.75 -28.21
N PRO A 127 1.08 18.81 -27.45
CA PRO A 127 0.90 20.16 -27.99
C PRO A 127 2.05 20.65 -28.87
N TYR A 128 3.30 20.42 -28.45
CA TYR A 128 4.47 20.85 -29.22
C TYR A 128 4.60 20.09 -30.56
N VAL A 129 4.42 18.76 -30.54
CA VAL A 129 4.53 17.88 -31.73
C VAL A 129 3.44 18.16 -32.76
N TYR A 130 2.24 18.57 -32.33
CA TYR A 130 1.19 19.01 -33.26
C TYR A 130 1.52 20.33 -33.96
N GLN A 131 2.41 21.16 -33.38
CA GLN A 131 2.88 22.42 -33.97
C GLN A 131 4.21 22.25 -34.73
N HIS A 132 5.01 21.22 -34.40
CA HIS A 132 6.35 20.99 -34.92
C HIS A 132 6.49 19.53 -35.41
N PRO A 133 6.30 19.28 -36.73
CA PRO A 133 6.47 17.96 -37.33
C PRO A 133 7.81 17.29 -37.00
N MET A 134 7.76 16.12 -36.36
CA MET A 134 8.95 15.30 -36.09
C MET A 134 9.39 14.49 -37.30
N ALA A 135 10.70 14.28 -37.46
CA ALA A 135 11.32 13.24 -38.25
C ALA A 135 11.70 12.02 -37.38
N ARG A 136 12.12 10.92 -38.01
CA ARG A 136 12.55 9.69 -37.29
C ARG A 136 13.69 9.96 -36.29
N ARG A 137 14.64 10.82 -36.65
CA ARG A 137 15.74 11.27 -35.77
C ARG A 137 15.25 11.90 -34.45
N ASP A 138 14.10 12.58 -34.46
CA ASP A 138 13.62 13.35 -33.30
C ASP A 138 12.94 12.40 -32.30
N ILE A 139 12.29 11.35 -32.79
CA ILE A 139 11.81 10.21 -31.98
C ILE A 139 12.98 9.38 -31.42
N ILE A 140 14.07 9.24 -32.19
CA ILE A 140 15.31 8.61 -31.70
C ILE A 140 15.91 9.45 -30.56
N ARG A 141 16.00 10.78 -30.70
CA ARG A 141 16.44 11.68 -29.63
C ARG A 141 15.55 11.58 -28.39
N LEU A 142 14.22 11.59 -28.56
CA LEU A 142 13.24 11.36 -27.50
C LEU A 142 13.54 10.06 -26.73
N GLY A 143 13.71 8.93 -27.41
CA GLY A 143 14.02 7.65 -26.75
C GLY A 143 15.37 7.67 -26.03
N ILE A 144 16.40 8.17 -26.70
CA ILE A 144 17.76 8.33 -26.15
C ILE A 144 17.72 9.18 -24.87
N ASP A 145 17.04 10.33 -24.90
CA ASP A 145 16.89 11.26 -23.79
C ASP A 145 16.13 10.64 -22.62
N ILE A 146 14.99 9.97 -22.86
CA ILE A 146 14.19 9.40 -21.76
C ILE A 146 14.94 8.24 -21.10
N CYS A 147 15.70 7.44 -21.87
CA CYS A 147 16.53 6.40 -21.29
C CYS A 147 17.49 6.93 -20.22
N LYS A 148 18.14 8.09 -20.38
CA LYS A 148 19.07 8.58 -19.33
C LYS A 148 18.39 9.21 -18.12
N ALA A 149 17.09 9.53 -18.17
CA ALA A 149 16.31 9.72 -16.94
C ALA A 149 16.21 8.41 -16.18
N LEU A 150 15.82 7.33 -16.86
CA LEU A 150 15.67 6.02 -16.25
C LEU A 150 16.99 5.43 -15.73
N GLU A 151 18.12 5.70 -16.41
CA GLU A 151 19.46 5.39 -15.87
C GLU A 151 19.74 6.06 -14.51
N LEU A 152 19.17 7.24 -14.28
CA LEU A 152 19.33 7.98 -13.04
C LEU A 152 18.30 7.55 -11.99
N CYS A 153 17.04 7.32 -12.37
CA CYS A 153 16.02 6.72 -11.51
C CYS A 153 16.52 5.40 -10.93
N GLN A 154 17.02 4.50 -11.78
CA GLN A 154 17.59 3.21 -11.38
C GLN A 154 18.78 3.37 -10.41
N ARG A 155 19.65 4.37 -10.62
CA ARG A 155 20.77 4.67 -9.71
C ARG A 155 20.33 5.07 -8.29
N TYR A 156 19.19 5.73 -8.17
CA TYR A 156 18.61 6.12 -6.88
C TYR A 156 17.55 5.12 -6.37
N ASN A 157 17.46 3.93 -6.98
CA ASN A 157 16.50 2.86 -6.66
C ASN A 157 15.01 3.27 -6.83
N ILE A 158 14.73 4.13 -7.81
CA ILE A 158 13.41 4.66 -8.15
C ILE A 158 12.89 4.00 -9.43
N ILE A 159 11.66 3.48 -9.39
CA ILE A 159 10.89 3.09 -10.59
C ILE A 159 9.87 4.21 -10.83
N HIS A 160 9.75 4.70 -12.06
CA HIS A 160 8.87 5.83 -12.39
C HIS A 160 7.39 5.42 -12.44
N ARG A 161 7.09 4.23 -12.97
CA ARG A 161 5.73 3.62 -13.06
C ARG A 161 4.73 4.34 -13.99
N ASP A 162 4.79 5.66 -14.13
CA ASP A 162 3.82 6.49 -14.88
C ASP A 162 4.38 7.16 -16.17
N ILE A 163 5.04 6.39 -17.03
CA ILE A 163 5.63 6.90 -18.29
C ILE A 163 4.61 6.84 -19.44
N LYS A 164 4.32 7.98 -20.05
CA LYS A 164 3.22 8.16 -21.02
C LYS A 164 3.36 9.47 -21.82
N PRO A 165 2.42 9.81 -22.73
CA PRO A 165 2.36 11.11 -23.42
C PRO A 165 1.78 12.28 -22.61
N GLU A 166 1.73 12.16 -21.28
CA GLU A 166 1.32 13.21 -20.34
C GLU A 166 2.41 13.55 -19.27
N ASN A 167 3.51 12.76 -19.19
CA ASN A 167 4.72 12.99 -18.35
C ASN A 167 6.11 12.90 -19.13
N ILE A 168 6.36 13.71 -20.20
CA ILE A 168 7.60 13.92 -21.06
C ILE A 168 7.62 15.35 -21.74
N PHE A 169 8.48 16.33 -21.39
CA PHE A 169 8.46 17.72 -21.93
C PHE A 169 9.42 17.89 -23.13
N ILE A 170 9.50 19.12 -23.63
CA ILE A 170 10.56 19.67 -24.47
C ILE A 170 11.03 21.01 -23.87
N SER A 171 12.34 21.23 -23.77
CA SER A 171 12.94 22.52 -23.39
C SER A 171 13.07 23.47 -24.59
N ASP A 172 13.33 24.76 -24.37
CA ASP A 172 13.62 25.71 -25.46
C ASP A 172 14.86 25.32 -26.29
N ASN A 173 15.73 24.45 -25.78
CA ASN A 173 16.88 23.87 -26.48
C ASN A 173 16.55 22.57 -27.28
N GLY A 174 15.30 22.10 -27.20
CA GLY A 174 14.82 20.89 -27.88
C GLY A 174 15.24 19.56 -27.24
N ASP A 175 15.71 19.56 -25.99
CA ASP A 175 15.96 18.32 -25.24
C ASP A 175 14.63 17.71 -24.78
N TYR A 176 14.48 16.38 -24.87
CA TYR A 176 13.27 15.63 -24.48
C TYR A 176 13.37 15.03 -23.09
N LYS A 177 12.23 14.82 -22.44
CA LYS A 177 12.20 14.98 -21.00
C LYS A 177 11.28 13.95 -20.23
N LEU A 178 11.37 13.68 -18.89
CA LEU A 178 10.63 12.65 -18.06
C LEU A 178 10.60 12.97 -16.54
N GLY A 179 9.63 12.50 -15.71
CA GLY A 179 9.39 12.86 -14.29
C GLY A 179 7.91 13.18 -14.02
N ASP A 180 7.57 14.11 -13.11
CA ASP A 180 6.25 14.12 -12.40
C ASP A 180 6.12 12.78 -11.68
N PHE A 181 6.95 12.65 -10.65
CA PHE A 181 7.26 11.42 -9.92
C PHE A 181 6.14 10.98 -8.96
N GLY A 182 4.90 11.35 -9.26
CA GLY A 182 3.73 10.93 -8.49
C GLY A 182 3.65 9.41 -8.49
N ILE A 183 3.58 8.80 -7.31
CA ILE A 183 3.57 7.33 -7.14
C ILE A 183 4.89 6.67 -7.59
N ALA A 184 6.01 7.40 -7.63
CA ALA A 184 7.35 6.82 -7.76
C ALA A 184 7.81 6.15 -6.45
N ARG A 185 7.00 5.21 -5.94
CA ARG A 185 7.23 4.52 -4.66
C ARG A 185 8.59 3.80 -4.69
N THR A 186 9.42 4.07 -3.68
CA THR A 186 10.59 3.24 -3.35
C THR A 186 10.16 1.78 -3.27
N ILE A 187 11.04 0.86 -3.67
CA ILE A 187 10.71 -0.57 -3.87
C ILE A 187 10.02 -1.22 -2.66
N GLU A 188 10.29 -0.73 -1.44
CA GLU A 188 9.87 -1.27 -0.15
C GLU A 188 8.37 -1.08 0.22
N ARG A 189 7.52 -0.44 -0.61
CA ARG A 189 6.07 -0.27 -0.31
C ARG A 189 5.18 -0.42 -1.55
N THR A 190 4.70 -1.64 -1.87
CA THR A 190 3.74 -1.84 -2.98
C THR A 190 2.66 -2.90 -2.71
N THR A 191 1.70 -2.54 -1.87
CA THR A 191 0.31 -3.04 -1.88
C THR A 191 -0.66 -1.85 -1.90
N SER A 192 -1.96 -2.13 -2.09
CA SER A 192 -3.12 -1.22 -2.16
C SER A 192 -3.11 -0.05 -3.20
N GLY A 193 -4.18 -0.05 -3.99
CA GLY A 193 -5.08 1.09 -4.25
C GLY A 193 -4.57 2.37 -4.93
N LEU A 194 -5.11 2.67 -6.12
CA LEU A 194 -6.07 3.79 -6.30
C LEU A 194 -6.67 3.84 -7.73
N SER A 195 -7.88 4.41 -7.83
CA SER A 195 -8.64 4.56 -9.08
C SER A 195 -8.00 5.54 -10.08
N LYS A 196 -8.11 5.24 -11.39
CA LYS A 196 -8.45 6.18 -12.48
C LYS A 196 -8.55 5.47 -13.85
N LYS A 197 -9.74 5.50 -14.48
CA LYS A 197 -9.97 5.07 -15.87
C LYS A 197 -9.05 5.86 -16.83
N GLY A 198 -8.00 5.21 -17.36
CA GLY A 198 -7.12 5.77 -18.40
C GLY A 198 -5.64 5.35 -18.33
N THR A 199 -5.08 5.22 -17.13
CA THR A 199 -3.61 5.04 -16.92
C THR A 199 -3.06 3.71 -17.47
N TYR A 200 -3.90 2.68 -17.56
CA TYR A 200 -3.52 1.35 -18.08
C TYR A 200 -2.97 1.34 -19.52
N SER A 201 -3.16 2.42 -20.28
CA SER A 201 -2.74 2.54 -21.69
C SER A 201 -1.23 2.33 -21.92
N TYR A 202 -0.38 2.62 -20.93
CA TYR A 202 1.08 2.47 -21.01
C TYR A 202 1.64 1.40 -20.05
N MET A 203 0.84 0.97 -19.08
CA MET A 203 1.21 0.03 -18.04
C MET A 203 1.68 -1.32 -18.61
N ALA A 204 2.84 -1.81 -18.15
CA ALA A 204 3.37 -3.10 -18.56
C ALA A 204 2.46 -4.27 -18.09
N PRO A 205 2.37 -5.39 -18.85
CA PRO A 205 1.40 -6.45 -18.57
C PRO A 205 1.54 -7.06 -17.17
N GLU A 206 2.76 -7.19 -16.66
CA GLU A 206 3.04 -7.67 -15.31
C GLU A 206 2.50 -6.73 -14.23
N VAL A 207 2.55 -5.40 -14.44
CA VAL A 207 1.99 -4.40 -13.53
C VAL A 207 0.46 -4.42 -13.59
N TYR A 208 -0.11 -4.57 -14.80
CA TYR A 208 -1.55 -4.65 -15.01
C TYR A 208 -2.19 -5.89 -14.35
N ILE A 209 -1.47 -7.02 -14.34
CA ILE A 209 -1.90 -8.29 -13.74
C ILE A 209 -1.46 -8.39 -12.25
N GLY A 210 -0.86 -7.33 -11.68
CA GLY A 210 -0.44 -7.32 -10.27
C GLY A 210 0.70 -8.27 -9.90
N LYS A 211 1.50 -8.72 -10.88
CA LYS A 211 2.70 -9.54 -10.64
C LYS A 211 3.85 -8.68 -10.11
N LYS A 212 4.86 -9.30 -9.49
CA LYS A 212 6.14 -8.63 -9.19
C LYS A 212 6.77 -8.01 -10.44
N TYR A 213 7.42 -6.85 -10.27
CA TYR A 213 8.09 -6.12 -11.34
C TYR A 213 9.31 -5.33 -10.86
N GLY A 214 10.14 -4.90 -11.81
CA GLY A 214 11.31 -4.04 -11.58
C GLY A 214 11.45 -2.96 -12.66
N PHE A 215 12.63 -2.37 -12.82
CA PHE A 215 12.89 -1.25 -13.75
C PHE A 215 12.55 -1.52 -15.23
N SER A 216 12.35 -2.79 -15.63
CA SER A 216 11.91 -3.19 -16.97
C SER A 216 10.48 -2.76 -17.33
N VAL A 217 9.67 -2.30 -16.38
CA VAL A 217 8.35 -1.68 -16.65
C VAL A 217 8.49 -0.33 -17.33
N ASP A 218 9.45 0.49 -16.87
CA ASP A 218 9.69 1.83 -17.40
C ASP A 218 10.22 1.76 -18.85
N THR A 219 11.06 0.76 -19.14
CA THR A 219 11.50 0.39 -20.50
C THR A 219 10.33 0.07 -21.42
N TYR A 220 9.33 -0.69 -20.93
CA TYR A 220 8.14 -1.07 -21.69
C TYR A 220 7.22 0.14 -21.96
N SER A 221 6.95 0.93 -20.93
CA SER A 221 6.12 2.13 -21.02
C SER A 221 6.74 3.17 -21.97
N LEU A 222 8.07 3.36 -21.94
CA LEU A 222 8.81 4.15 -22.93
C LEU A 222 8.68 3.55 -24.34
N GLY A 223 8.79 2.23 -24.49
CA GLY A 223 8.53 1.52 -25.74
C GLY A 223 7.17 1.90 -26.35
N LEU A 224 6.09 1.90 -25.54
CA LEU A 224 4.76 2.28 -25.99
C LEU A 224 4.62 3.78 -26.35
N VAL A 225 5.40 4.67 -25.72
CA VAL A 225 5.49 6.07 -26.15
C VAL A 225 6.14 6.17 -27.55
N LEU A 226 7.30 5.54 -27.75
CA LEU A 226 8.00 5.55 -29.03
C LEU A 226 7.14 4.91 -30.14
N TYR A 227 6.46 3.82 -29.82
CA TYR A 227 5.47 3.18 -30.68
C TYR A 227 4.40 4.17 -31.13
N ARG A 228 3.75 4.89 -30.19
CA ARG A 228 2.68 5.84 -30.50
C ARG A 228 3.17 7.00 -31.38
N MET A 229 4.40 7.49 -31.16
CA MET A 229 5.00 8.54 -32.01
C MET A 229 5.28 8.05 -33.44
N LEU A 230 5.68 6.78 -33.61
CA LEU A 230 5.91 6.12 -34.90
C LEU A 230 4.64 5.57 -35.56
N ASN A 231 3.48 5.67 -34.93
CA ASN A 231 2.25 5.02 -35.39
C ASN A 231 1.08 6.01 -35.48
N LYS A 232 1.30 7.17 -36.12
CA LYS A 232 0.27 8.21 -36.34
C LYS A 232 -0.50 8.59 -35.07
N ASN A 233 0.20 8.71 -33.94
CA ASN A 233 -0.38 9.01 -32.62
C ASN A 233 -1.39 7.95 -32.09
N ARG A 234 -1.35 6.71 -32.60
CA ARG A 234 -2.11 5.54 -32.13
C ARG A 234 -1.22 4.54 -31.37
N GLY A 235 -1.71 3.98 -30.27
CA GLY A 235 -1.08 2.80 -29.64
C GLY A 235 -1.18 1.52 -30.49
N PRO A 236 -0.64 0.38 -30.03
CA PRO A 236 -0.82 -0.92 -30.67
C PRO A 236 -2.30 -1.30 -30.81
N PHE A 237 -2.62 -2.11 -31.82
CA PHE A 237 -3.96 -2.67 -32.11
C PHE A 237 -5.12 -1.67 -32.36
N LEU A 238 -4.94 -0.37 -32.14
CA LEU A 238 -5.94 0.66 -32.40
C LEU A 238 -6.12 0.95 -33.91
N PRO A 239 -7.34 1.34 -34.35
CA PRO A 239 -7.63 1.71 -35.73
C PRO A 239 -6.82 2.95 -36.19
N GLN A 240 -6.45 2.96 -37.47
CA GLN A 240 -5.51 3.94 -38.03
C GLN A 240 -6.26 5.15 -38.62
N PRO A 241 -5.75 6.39 -38.51
CA PRO A 241 -6.36 7.55 -39.15
C PRO A 241 -6.61 7.30 -40.65
N PRO A 242 -7.80 7.64 -41.18
CA PRO A 242 -8.83 8.52 -40.58
C PRO A 242 -9.83 7.85 -39.62
N GLU A 243 -9.72 6.55 -39.34
CA GLU A 243 -10.70 5.84 -38.50
C GLU A 243 -10.74 6.37 -37.06
N ALA A 244 -11.96 6.53 -36.54
CA ALA A 244 -12.23 6.97 -35.17
C ALA A 244 -11.92 5.86 -34.16
N ILE A 245 -11.51 6.25 -32.96
CA ILE A 245 -11.27 5.30 -31.85
C ILE A 245 -12.55 5.21 -31.00
N THR A 246 -13.22 4.06 -31.01
CA THR A 246 -14.34 3.79 -30.07
C THR A 246 -13.83 3.42 -28.68
N TYR A 247 -14.73 3.33 -27.70
CA TYR A 247 -14.44 2.75 -26.38
C TYR A 247 -14.00 1.27 -26.52
N ASP A 248 -14.80 0.47 -27.21
CA ASP A 248 -14.54 -0.94 -27.54
C ASP A 248 -13.17 -1.16 -28.18
N ASN A 249 -12.74 -0.30 -29.11
CA ASN A 249 -11.39 -0.42 -29.71
C ASN A 249 -10.27 -0.27 -28.68
N ARG A 250 -10.45 0.57 -27.64
CA ARG A 250 -9.46 0.74 -26.56
C ARG A 250 -9.42 -0.46 -25.63
N GLU A 251 -10.58 -1.01 -25.31
CA GLU A 251 -10.71 -2.21 -24.48
C GLU A 251 -10.11 -3.44 -25.18
N GLN A 252 -10.48 -3.69 -26.44
CA GLN A 252 -9.89 -4.76 -27.26
C GLN A 252 -8.37 -4.59 -27.44
N ALA A 253 -7.88 -3.36 -27.69
CA ALA A 253 -6.45 -3.11 -27.83
C ALA A 253 -5.67 -3.32 -26.51
N LEU A 254 -6.29 -3.04 -25.37
CA LEU A 254 -5.72 -3.36 -24.05
C LEU A 254 -5.72 -4.87 -23.82
N ALA A 255 -6.85 -5.55 -24.03
CA ALA A 255 -6.99 -6.99 -23.83
C ALA A 255 -5.98 -7.80 -24.65
N ARG A 256 -5.83 -7.49 -25.95
CA ARG A 256 -4.86 -8.14 -26.86
C ARG A 256 -3.40 -7.92 -26.44
N ARG A 257 -3.09 -6.73 -25.92
CA ARG A 257 -1.76 -6.39 -25.38
C ARG A 257 -1.45 -7.11 -24.06
N VAL A 258 -2.47 -7.35 -23.23
CA VAL A 258 -2.37 -8.03 -21.92
C VAL A 258 -2.44 -9.56 -22.06
N SER A 259 -3.05 -10.10 -23.12
CA SER A 259 -3.01 -11.54 -23.44
C SER A 259 -1.70 -12.00 -24.08
N GLY A 260 -0.80 -11.06 -24.41
CA GLY A 260 0.50 -11.36 -25.04
C GLY A 260 0.46 -11.55 -26.55
N GLU A 261 -0.56 -11.04 -27.24
CA GLU A 261 -0.57 -11.03 -28.71
C GLU A 261 0.65 -10.22 -29.23
N PRO A 262 1.44 -10.75 -30.18
CA PRO A 262 2.58 -10.03 -30.75
C PRO A 262 2.17 -8.68 -31.34
N LEU A 263 2.79 -7.60 -30.85
CA LEU A 263 2.47 -6.25 -31.30
C LEU A 263 2.79 -6.09 -32.80
N PRO A 264 1.88 -5.53 -33.62
CA PRO A 264 2.17 -5.22 -35.02
C PRO A 264 3.27 -4.16 -35.11
N ARG A 265 4.05 -4.14 -36.21
CA ARG A 265 5.08 -3.12 -36.42
C ARG A 265 4.40 -1.73 -36.57
N PRO A 266 4.86 -0.68 -35.84
CA PRO A 266 4.27 0.65 -35.95
C PRO A 266 4.51 1.26 -37.34
N PHE A 267 3.57 2.07 -37.84
CA PHE A 267 3.50 2.51 -39.24
C PHE A 267 4.82 3.04 -39.85
N TYR A 268 5.56 3.90 -39.13
CA TYR A 268 6.86 4.46 -39.57
C TYR A 268 8.08 3.73 -38.98
N GLY A 269 7.85 2.62 -38.28
CA GLY A 269 8.86 1.77 -37.64
C GLY A 269 9.57 0.82 -38.60
N GLU A 270 9.90 1.25 -39.81
CA GLU A 270 10.66 0.44 -40.77
C GLU A 270 12.13 0.29 -40.33
N GLY A 271 12.71 -0.88 -40.64
CA GLY A 271 14.09 -1.23 -40.29
C GLY A 271 14.33 -1.39 -38.78
N ARG A 272 15.54 -1.05 -38.34
CA ARG A 272 16.06 -1.28 -36.98
C ARG A 272 15.26 -0.57 -35.89
N LEU A 273 14.74 0.63 -36.16
CA LEU A 273 14.00 1.42 -35.17
C LEU A 273 12.72 0.69 -34.68
N GLY A 274 12.00 0.02 -35.59
CA GLY A 274 10.83 -0.78 -35.21
C GLY A 274 11.19 -2.05 -34.43
N GLU A 275 12.34 -2.67 -34.69
CA GLU A 275 12.81 -3.83 -33.92
C GLU A 275 13.12 -3.43 -32.47
N ILE A 276 13.78 -2.28 -32.28
CA ILE A 276 14.10 -1.74 -30.96
C ILE A 276 12.83 -1.41 -30.18
N VAL A 277 11.86 -0.74 -30.81
CA VAL A 277 10.59 -0.39 -30.18
C VAL A 277 9.76 -1.65 -29.84
N LEU A 278 9.68 -2.63 -30.74
CA LEU A 278 8.99 -3.89 -30.47
C LEU A 278 9.68 -4.71 -29.36
N LYS A 279 11.02 -4.70 -29.28
CA LYS A 279 11.76 -5.35 -28.19
C LYS A 279 11.56 -4.64 -26.85
N ALA A 280 11.54 -3.30 -26.83
CA ALA A 280 11.18 -2.56 -25.61
C ALA A 280 9.78 -2.95 -25.11
N CYS A 281 8.83 -3.13 -26.04
CA CYS A 281 7.46 -3.58 -25.79
C CYS A 281 7.27 -5.11 -25.70
N ALA A 282 8.32 -5.92 -25.52
CA ALA A 282 8.15 -7.38 -25.44
C ALA A 282 7.27 -7.76 -24.23
N PHE A 283 6.41 -8.76 -24.39
CA PHE A 283 5.43 -9.15 -23.37
C PHE A 283 6.12 -9.60 -22.07
N ASP A 284 6.99 -10.60 -22.16
CA ASP A 284 7.80 -11.06 -21.03
C ASP A 284 8.92 -10.06 -20.71
N PRO A 285 9.08 -9.62 -19.44
CA PRO A 285 10.16 -8.73 -19.02
C PRO A 285 11.58 -9.19 -19.40
N LYS A 286 11.84 -10.50 -19.49
CA LYS A 286 13.17 -11.06 -19.81
C LYS A 286 13.61 -10.82 -21.25
N ASP A 287 12.64 -10.69 -22.16
CA ASP A 287 12.87 -10.55 -23.61
C ASP A 287 13.10 -9.09 -24.02
N ARG A 288 12.86 -8.14 -23.09
CA ARG A 288 13.09 -6.70 -23.25
C ARG A 288 14.58 -6.35 -23.19
N TYR A 289 14.88 -5.06 -23.05
CA TYR A 289 16.21 -4.57 -22.69
C TYR A 289 16.42 -4.70 -21.19
N SER A 290 17.58 -5.25 -20.79
CA SER A 290 17.92 -5.51 -19.37
C SER A 290 18.10 -4.23 -18.55
N SER A 291 18.26 -3.10 -19.22
CA SER A 291 18.50 -1.79 -18.61
C SER A 291 18.18 -0.66 -19.60
N PRO A 292 17.84 0.56 -19.13
CA PRO A 292 17.71 1.74 -19.98
C PRO A 292 19.00 2.08 -20.73
N GLN A 293 20.17 1.79 -20.13
CA GLN A 293 21.49 1.88 -20.78
C GLN A 293 21.52 1.09 -22.10
N GLN A 294 21.00 -0.14 -22.10
CA GLN A 294 21.02 -1.01 -23.28
C GLN A 294 20.08 -0.51 -24.38
N LEU A 295 18.87 -0.09 -24.02
CA LEU A 295 17.93 0.52 -24.98
C LEU A 295 18.52 1.79 -25.60
N ARG A 296 19.18 2.65 -24.82
CA ARG A 296 19.87 3.83 -25.35
C ARG A 296 20.98 3.47 -26.32
N GLN A 297 21.86 2.51 -25.97
CA GLN A 297 22.97 2.11 -26.85
C GLN A 297 22.47 1.60 -28.20
N GLU A 298 21.33 0.91 -28.23
CA GLU A 298 20.70 0.43 -29.46
C GLU A 298 20.08 1.56 -30.29
N LEU A 299 19.50 2.58 -29.66
CA LEU A 299 19.03 3.79 -30.34
C LEU A 299 20.20 4.66 -30.85
N GLU A 300 21.28 4.78 -30.08
CA GLU A 300 22.53 5.48 -30.48
C GLU A 300 23.28 4.75 -31.60
N ALA A 301 23.09 3.44 -31.76
CA ALA A 301 23.68 2.64 -32.83
C ALA A 301 22.95 2.76 -34.19
N ILE A 302 21.81 3.48 -34.26
CA ILE A 302 21.12 3.76 -35.52
C ILE A 302 21.94 4.78 -36.31
N SER A 303 22.63 4.30 -37.36
CA SER A 303 23.29 5.17 -38.34
C SER A 303 22.25 6.00 -39.09
N TYR A 304 22.35 7.33 -39.02
CA TYR A 304 21.46 8.25 -39.74
C TYR A 304 21.63 8.10 -41.25
N GLU A 305 20.67 7.46 -41.92
CA GLU A 305 20.58 7.48 -43.37
C GLU A 305 19.75 8.68 -43.84
N ALA A 306 19.84 9.00 -45.14
CA ALA A 306 19.06 10.11 -45.73
C ALA A 306 17.53 9.94 -45.56
N GLN A 307 17.07 8.72 -45.28
CA GLN A 307 15.66 8.40 -45.02
C GLN A 307 15.21 8.81 -43.60
N ASP A 308 16.10 8.84 -42.60
CA ASP A 308 15.76 9.23 -41.23
C ASP A 308 15.60 10.75 -41.05
N ALA A 309 16.02 11.52 -42.05
CA ALA A 309 15.79 12.95 -42.17
C ALA A 309 14.41 13.30 -42.76
N ALA A 310 13.63 12.33 -43.24
CA ALA A 310 12.27 12.55 -43.71
C ALA A 310 11.33 12.91 -42.54
N LEU A 311 10.55 13.97 -42.71
CA LEU A 311 9.48 14.33 -41.78
C LEU A 311 8.40 13.25 -41.81
N ILE A 312 7.97 12.80 -40.63
CA ILE A 312 6.90 11.81 -40.48
C ILE A 312 5.53 12.45 -40.79
N TYR A 313 5.41 13.77 -40.58
CA TYR A 313 4.20 14.55 -40.76
C TYR A 313 4.44 15.73 -41.74
N PRO A 314 4.75 15.47 -43.03
CA PRO A 314 5.29 16.49 -43.95
C PRO A 314 4.29 17.60 -44.33
N ASN A 315 2.99 17.32 -44.32
CA ASN A 315 1.93 18.26 -44.72
C ASN A 315 1.08 18.79 -43.53
N GLY A 316 1.11 18.11 -42.38
CA GLY A 316 0.16 18.34 -41.28
C GLY A 316 -1.26 17.78 -41.51
N ASP A 317 -1.46 16.92 -42.51
CA ASP A 317 -2.79 16.47 -42.97
C ASP A 317 -3.65 15.82 -41.87
N GLU A 318 -4.75 16.49 -41.55
CA GLU A 318 -6.00 16.01 -40.94
C GLU A 318 -5.93 15.20 -39.62
N LEU A 319 -5.28 15.77 -38.60
CA LEU A 319 -5.66 15.49 -37.21
C LEU A 319 -6.88 16.32 -36.79
N GLN A 320 -8.08 15.91 -37.25
CA GLN A 320 -9.35 16.37 -36.69
C GLN A 320 -9.47 15.91 -35.22
N ILE A 321 -9.16 16.80 -34.28
CA ILE A 321 -9.31 16.59 -32.83
C ILE A 321 -10.07 17.78 -32.24
N ASP A 322 -11.26 17.50 -31.70
CA ASP A 322 -12.03 18.47 -30.91
C ASP A 322 -11.29 18.75 -29.58
N PRO A 323 -11.01 20.02 -29.17
CA PRO A 323 -10.04 20.34 -28.10
C PRO A 323 -10.34 19.77 -26.71
N SER A 324 -9.80 18.58 -26.43
CA SER A 324 -10.19 17.72 -25.31
C SER A 324 -9.32 17.91 -24.05
N ARG A 325 -9.43 19.10 -23.44
CA ARG A 325 -9.34 19.47 -22.00
C ARG A 325 -8.27 18.91 -21.03
N TYR A 326 -7.48 17.88 -21.32
CA TYR A 326 -6.53 17.28 -20.36
C TYR A 326 -5.08 17.35 -20.89
N ALA A 327 -4.44 18.51 -20.71
CA ALA A 327 -3.04 18.70 -21.07
C ALA A 327 -2.31 19.78 -20.26
N SER A 328 -1.83 19.45 -19.06
CA SER A 328 -0.43 19.72 -18.68
C SER A 328 -0.07 18.83 -17.47
N GLY A 329 1.18 18.42 -17.27
CA GLY A 329 2.40 18.85 -17.92
C GLY A 329 3.58 18.00 -17.44
N LYS A 330 4.72 18.12 -18.09
CA LYS A 330 5.29 16.95 -18.71
C LYS A 330 6.75 16.60 -18.35
N SER A 331 7.42 17.08 -17.31
CA SER A 331 8.78 16.63 -16.86
C SER A 331 10.03 16.48 -17.85
N SER A 332 11.32 16.17 -17.46
CA SER A 332 12.80 16.56 -17.87
C SER A 332 13.95 15.67 -18.59
N GLY A 333 15.03 16.24 -19.24
CA GLY A 333 16.07 15.63 -20.20
C GLY A 333 17.62 16.00 -20.16
N ALA A 334 18.64 15.08 -20.31
CA ALA A 334 20.15 15.27 -20.16
C ALA A 334 21.15 14.38 -20.99
N ALA A 335 22.47 14.39 -20.63
CA ALA A 335 23.42 13.25 -20.37
C ALA A 335 24.81 13.28 -21.08
N GLY A 336 25.74 12.33 -20.79
CA GLY A 336 27.00 12.17 -21.56
C GLY A 336 28.16 11.26 -21.05
N THR A 337 28.23 10.02 -21.56
CA THR A 337 29.39 9.32 -22.22
C THR A 337 30.86 9.19 -21.69
N ALA A 338 31.32 7.92 -21.65
CA ALA A 338 32.56 7.31 -22.22
C ALA A 338 33.97 7.40 -21.54
N GLY A 339 34.84 6.36 -21.70
CA GLY A 339 36.25 6.43 -21.19
C GLY A 339 37.37 5.40 -21.49
N LYS A 340 37.18 4.06 -21.59
CA LYS A 340 38.21 2.99 -21.88
C LYS A 340 39.42 2.78 -20.92
N THR A 341 39.70 1.54 -20.49
CA THR A 341 40.94 0.71 -20.78
C THR A 341 41.24 -0.41 -19.76
N ASN A 342 41.66 -1.57 -20.29
CA ASN A 342 42.48 -2.68 -19.72
C ASN A 342 42.05 -3.43 -18.45
N ALA A 343 42.37 -4.74 -18.45
CA ALA A 343 42.11 -5.69 -17.37
C ALA A 343 43.41 -6.40 -16.93
N VAL A 344 43.48 -6.83 -15.67
CA VAL A 344 44.43 -7.83 -15.16
C VAL A 344 43.70 -8.73 -14.15
N PHE A 345 43.78 -10.05 -14.36
CA PHE A 345 43.43 -11.06 -13.37
C PHE A 345 44.73 -11.62 -12.76
N SER A 346 44.89 -11.60 -11.44
CA SER A 346 45.70 -12.58 -10.71
C SER A 346 45.51 -12.56 -9.18
N ASP A 347 45.56 -13.77 -8.61
CA ASP A 347 46.13 -14.17 -7.31
C ASP A 347 45.53 -13.68 -5.97
N ARG A 348 44.48 -14.41 -5.56
CA ARG A 348 44.37 -15.08 -4.23
C ARG A 348 45.55 -16.07 -4.01
N PRO A 349 45.71 -16.72 -2.82
CA PRO A 349 45.45 -16.32 -1.42
C PRO A 349 46.59 -16.79 -0.45
N GLN A 350 46.44 -16.63 0.88
CA GLN A 350 46.39 -17.73 1.89
C GLN A 350 46.79 -17.33 3.33
N ARG A 351 45.95 -17.76 4.30
CA ARG A 351 46.29 -18.30 5.65
C ARG A 351 46.96 -17.35 6.67
N THR A 352 46.91 -17.58 7.99
CA THR A 352 46.66 -18.82 8.76
C THR A 352 45.55 -18.76 9.83
N SER A 353 44.99 -19.94 10.09
CA SER A 353 44.14 -20.36 11.22
C SER A 353 44.70 -20.04 12.63
N GLY A 354 43.82 -19.93 13.64
CA GLY A 354 44.23 -19.66 15.05
C GLY A 354 43.30 -20.11 16.21
N THR A 355 42.20 -20.83 15.96
CA THR A 355 41.42 -21.67 16.92
C THR A 355 41.17 -21.23 18.39
N ASN A 356 39.87 -21.07 18.72
CA ASN A 356 39.16 -21.61 19.90
C ASN A 356 39.42 -21.13 21.36
N ARG A 357 38.33 -20.53 21.91
CA ARG A 357 37.53 -20.99 23.08
C ARG A 357 37.73 -20.43 24.52
N THR A 358 36.57 -20.42 25.20
CA THR A 358 36.27 -20.50 26.66
C THR A 358 36.58 -19.30 27.59
N GLN A 359 35.52 -18.50 27.81
CA GLN A 359 34.88 -18.16 29.11
C GLN A 359 35.62 -18.40 30.45
N GLY A 360 35.39 -17.51 31.43
CA GLY A 360 35.13 -17.96 32.81
C GLY A 360 35.47 -17.05 34.01
N VAL A 361 34.45 -16.36 34.56
CA VAL A 361 34.06 -16.32 36.00
C VAL A 361 35.09 -15.90 37.11
N PHE A 362 34.83 -14.70 37.68
CA PHE A 362 34.88 -14.25 39.11
C PHE A 362 36.11 -14.37 40.06
N ASP A 363 36.11 -13.43 41.02
CA ASP A 363 36.64 -13.41 42.40
C ASP A 363 38.13 -13.18 42.80
N ALA A 364 38.38 -11.91 43.21
CA ALA A 364 38.72 -11.49 44.60
C ALA A 364 40.14 -11.58 45.22
N SER A 365 40.41 -10.52 46.02
CA SER A 365 41.37 -10.40 47.14
C SER A 365 42.84 -9.99 46.89
N GLY A 366 43.39 -9.20 47.82
CA GLY A 366 44.78 -8.72 47.86
C GLY A 366 44.90 -7.37 48.59
N GLY A 367 45.58 -7.32 49.74
CA GLY A 367 45.63 -6.12 50.61
C GLY A 367 47.04 -5.62 50.95
N GLY A 368 47.13 -4.48 51.65
CA GLY A 368 48.41 -3.97 52.16
C GLY A 368 48.32 -2.59 52.85
N SER A 369 48.93 -2.47 54.03
CA SER A 369 49.04 -1.21 54.81
C SER A 369 50.50 -0.96 55.21
N PRO A 370 50.89 0.31 55.46
CA PRO A 370 51.98 0.62 56.40
C PRO A 370 51.55 1.60 57.52
N ALA A 371 52.43 1.76 58.53
CA ALA A 371 52.10 2.30 59.85
C ALA A 371 52.60 3.75 60.12
N PRO A 372 52.03 4.46 61.13
CA PRO A 372 52.45 5.81 61.53
C PRO A 372 53.58 5.84 62.58
N VAL A 373 54.28 6.98 62.69
CA VAL A 373 55.45 7.20 63.57
C VAL A 373 55.09 7.97 64.85
N ARG A 374 55.72 7.59 65.98
CA ARG A 374 55.57 8.23 67.31
C ARG A 374 56.30 9.57 67.45
N LYS A 375 55.84 10.43 68.37
CA LYS A 375 56.76 11.17 69.28
C LYS A 375 56.16 11.57 70.64
N GLU A 376 56.66 10.91 71.69
CA GLU A 376 56.93 11.36 73.07
C GLU A 376 55.86 12.00 73.99
N LYS A 377 56.18 12.04 75.29
CA LYS A 377 55.33 12.49 76.42
C LYS A 377 56.13 13.38 77.38
N LYS A 378 55.46 14.31 78.07
CA LYS A 378 55.88 14.79 79.41
C LYS A 378 54.67 14.83 80.36
N LYS A 379 54.92 14.75 81.68
CA LYS A 379 53.93 14.76 82.77
C LYS A 379 53.96 16.11 83.51
N ALA A 380 52.85 16.52 84.14
CA ALA A 380 52.69 16.42 85.61
C ALA A 380 51.46 17.15 86.23
N HIS A 381 50.76 16.42 87.12
CA HIS A 381 50.13 16.85 88.38
C HIS A 381 48.88 17.78 88.50
N ARG A 382 48.07 17.40 89.51
CA ARG A 382 46.98 18.13 90.22
C ARG A 382 45.68 18.39 89.41
N GLY A 383 44.49 18.32 90.01
CA GLY A 383 44.14 17.79 91.34
C GLY A 383 42.67 18.04 91.76
N LEU A 384 41.97 16.98 92.21
CA LEU A 384 40.80 16.98 93.11
C LEU A 384 39.65 18.00 92.87
N VAL A 385 38.99 17.95 91.71
CA VAL A 385 37.62 18.55 91.51
C VAL A 385 36.66 17.59 90.77
N TRP A 386 37.19 16.59 90.08
CA TRP A 386 36.51 15.94 88.94
C TRP A 386 35.31 15.03 89.24
N VAL A 387 35.02 14.62 90.48
CA VAL A 387 34.03 13.56 90.75
C VAL A 387 32.61 13.94 90.31
N LEU A 388 32.13 15.14 90.67
CA LEU A 388 30.78 15.59 90.29
C LEU A 388 30.66 15.92 88.79
N VAL A 389 31.72 16.50 88.19
CA VAL A 389 31.76 16.77 86.75
C VAL A 389 31.80 15.49 85.94
N LEU A 390 32.54 14.47 86.38
CA LEU A 390 32.57 13.15 85.74
C LEU A 390 31.19 12.50 85.77
N VAL A 391 30.48 12.48 86.90
CA VAL A 391 29.13 11.91 86.98
C VAL A 391 28.15 12.65 86.07
N ALA A 392 28.17 13.99 86.04
CA ALA A 392 27.32 14.77 85.14
C ALA A 392 27.66 14.51 83.66
N SER A 393 28.94 14.49 83.29
CA SER A 393 29.39 14.20 81.92
C SER A 393 29.11 12.76 81.49
N ALA A 394 29.18 11.79 82.41
CA ALA A 394 28.85 10.39 82.16
C ALA A 394 27.33 10.21 81.98
N ALA A 395 26.50 10.91 82.77
CA ALA A 395 25.05 10.91 82.57
C ALA A 395 24.65 11.55 81.23
N ILE A 396 25.28 12.67 80.85
CA ILE A 396 25.05 13.32 79.55
C ILE A 396 25.55 12.43 78.40
N ALA A 397 26.71 11.78 78.52
CA ALA A 397 27.24 10.85 77.53
C ALA A 397 26.38 9.59 77.39
N ALA A 398 25.92 9.01 78.50
CA ALA A 398 25.01 7.86 78.50
C ALA A 398 23.65 8.22 77.90
N GLY A 399 23.07 9.37 78.24
CA GLY A 399 21.85 9.88 77.62
C GLY A 399 22.02 10.15 76.12
N SER A 400 23.18 10.68 75.72
CA SER A 400 23.51 10.90 74.30
C SER A 400 23.68 9.58 73.54
N LEU A 401 24.31 8.57 74.15
CA LEU A 401 24.43 7.22 73.59
C LEU A 401 23.05 6.55 73.46
N LEU A 402 22.18 6.68 74.48
CA LEU A 402 20.81 6.15 74.43
C LEU A 402 19.98 6.84 73.33
N LEU A 403 20.13 8.16 73.17
CA LEU A 403 19.49 8.95 72.10
C LEU A 403 20.05 8.62 70.70
N LEU A 404 21.32 8.25 70.58
CA LEU A 404 21.90 7.78 69.32
C LEU A 404 21.43 6.36 69.00
N HIS A 405 21.41 5.46 69.99
CA HIS A 405 20.96 4.07 69.81
C HIS A 405 19.48 4.00 69.42
N THR A 406 18.60 4.70 70.15
CA THR A 406 17.17 4.80 69.80
C THR A 406 16.89 5.53 68.48
N ARG A 407 17.81 6.38 68.01
CA ARG A 407 17.76 6.91 66.63
C ARG A 407 18.16 5.86 65.59
N GLN A 408 19.21 5.08 65.85
CA GLN A 408 19.59 3.96 64.98
C GLN A 408 18.50 2.89 64.90
N GLU A 409 17.89 2.51 66.04
CA GLU A 409 16.75 1.58 66.06
C GLU A 409 15.57 2.10 65.24
N LYS A 410 15.21 3.38 65.38
CA LYS A 410 14.15 3.99 64.55
C LYS A 410 14.51 4.07 63.07
N GLN A 411 15.77 4.34 62.72
CA GLN A 411 16.22 4.31 61.33
C GLN A 411 16.22 2.89 60.75
N ALA A 412 16.60 1.88 61.54
CA ALA A 412 16.53 0.47 61.14
C ALA A 412 15.08 -0.02 60.99
N GLN A 413 14.18 0.38 61.90
CA GLN A 413 12.75 0.10 61.77
C GLN A 413 12.11 0.77 60.55
N LEU A 414 12.48 2.02 60.25
CA LEU A 414 12.00 2.72 59.06
C LEU A 414 12.51 2.05 57.77
N ALA A 415 13.80 1.69 57.73
CA ALA A 415 14.38 0.96 56.60
C ALA A 415 13.75 -0.43 56.41
N ALA A 416 13.52 -1.18 57.49
CA ALA A 416 12.85 -2.49 57.44
C ALA A 416 11.39 -2.39 56.98
N ALA A 417 10.65 -1.37 57.43
CA ALA A 417 9.29 -1.11 56.94
C ALA A 417 9.28 -0.72 55.46
N GLN A 418 10.25 0.08 55.01
CA GLN A 418 10.39 0.47 53.61
C GLN A 418 10.81 -0.71 52.71
N GLN A 419 11.66 -1.62 53.20
CA GLN A 419 11.97 -2.88 52.51
C GLN A 419 10.76 -3.81 52.46
N ALA A 420 9.97 -3.92 53.53
CA ALA A 420 8.75 -4.72 53.53
C ALA A 420 7.72 -4.20 52.52
N GLN A 421 7.55 -2.88 52.43
CA GLN A 421 6.65 -2.26 51.44
C GLN A 421 7.12 -2.50 50.00
N VAL A 422 8.42 -2.43 49.71
CA VAL A 422 8.96 -2.76 48.38
C VAL A 422 8.77 -4.25 48.05
N GLN A 423 8.95 -5.15 49.01
CA GLN A 423 8.69 -6.58 48.81
C GLN A 423 7.19 -6.85 48.58
N GLU A 424 6.29 -6.17 49.28
CA GLU A 424 4.85 -6.30 49.09
C GLU A 424 4.42 -5.80 47.70
N GLN A 425 4.96 -4.66 47.24
CA GLN A 425 4.76 -4.14 45.89
C GLN A 425 5.30 -5.09 44.80
N GLN A 426 6.48 -5.68 45.01
CA GLN A 426 7.06 -6.64 44.07
C GLN A 426 6.24 -7.92 44.00
N ASN A 427 5.85 -8.48 45.15
CA ASN A 427 4.98 -9.67 45.20
C ASN A 427 3.63 -9.43 44.49
N GLN A 428 3.08 -8.21 44.60
CA GLN A 428 1.84 -7.84 43.91
C GLN A 428 2.03 -7.76 42.38
N TYR A 429 3.15 -7.19 41.92
CA TYR A 429 3.50 -7.16 40.49
C TYR A 429 3.71 -8.57 39.92
N GLU A 430 4.47 -9.42 40.61
CA GLU A 430 4.70 -10.81 40.19
C GLU A 430 3.37 -11.59 40.09
N ALA A 431 2.47 -11.43 41.06
CA ALA A 431 1.13 -12.04 41.03
C ALA A 431 0.23 -11.51 39.90
N LEU A 432 0.27 -10.20 39.60
CA LEU A 432 -0.48 -9.60 38.49
C LEU A 432 0.03 -10.08 37.12
N MET A 433 1.35 -10.20 36.96
CA MET A 433 1.97 -10.73 35.74
C MET A 433 1.65 -12.22 35.54
N GLU A 434 1.73 -13.04 36.59
CA GLU A 434 1.34 -14.45 36.53
C GLU A 434 -0.15 -14.60 36.20
N GLN A 435 -1.03 -13.88 36.91
CA GLN A 435 -2.47 -13.94 36.68
C GLN A 435 -2.83 -13.48 35.25
N GLY A 436 -2.31 -12.34 34.79
CA GLY A 436 -2.57 -11.84 33.44
C GLY A 436 -2.12 -12.84 32.37
N THR A 437 -0.93 -13.44 32.54
CA THR A 437 -0.38 -14.41 31.57
C THR A 437 -1.22 -15.68 31.48
N GLN A 438 -1.78 -16.17 32.60
CA GLN A 438 -2.70 -17.31 32.59
C GLN A 438 -4.05 -16.99 31.93
N LEU A 439 -4.45 -15.71 31.89
CA LEU A 439 -5.72 -15.26 31.34
C LEU A 439 -5.66 -14.90 29.85
N CYS A 440 -4.49 -14.58 29.28
CA CYS A 440 -4.36 -14.15 27.87
C CYS A 440 -5.16 -15.01 26.86
N GLU A 441 -5.06 -16.34 26.95
CA GLU A 441 -5.75 -17.26 26.02
C GLU A 441 -7.20 -17.60 26.41
N THR A 442 -7.70 -17.16 27.57
CA THR A 442 -8.98 -17.63 28.15
C THR A 442 -9.96 -16.52 28.54
N ASP A 443 -9.45 -15.39 29.03
CA ASP A 443 -10.18 -14.14 29.29
C ASP A 443 -9.21 -12.95 29.07
N PRO A 444 -8.93 -12.57 27.80
CA PRO A 444 -7.99 -11.51 27.50
C PRO A 444 -8.45 -10.13 28.01
N GLU A 445 -9.76 -9.87 28.15
CA GLU A 445 -10.25 -8.64 28.78
C GLU A 445 -9.81 -8.55 30.26
N GLN A 446 -9.91 -9.66 31.01
CA GLN A 446 -9.39 -9.70 32.37
C GLN A 446 -7.85 -9.63 32.42
N ALA A 447 -7.15 -10.19 31.43
CA ALA A 447 -5.69 -10.10 31.31
C ALA A 447 -5.21 -8.64 31.12
N LEU A 448 -5.84 -7.86 30.23
CA LEU A 448 -5.55 -6.43 30.00
C LEU A 448 -5.60 -5.65 31.33
N GLY A 449 -6.66 -5.85 32.12
CA GLY A 449 -6.82 -5.21 33.43
C GLY A 449 -5.78 -5.64 34.48
N CYS A 450 -5.17 -6.83 34.35
CA CYS A 450 -4.05 -7.24 35.21
C CYS A 450 -2.76 -6.50 34.81
N PHE A 451 -2.49 -6.39 33.50
CA PHE A 451 -1.28 -5.73 33.00
C PHE A 451 -1.30 -4.20 33.17
N GLU A 452 -2.45 -3.52 33.02
CA GLU A 452 -2.58 -2.08 33.37
C GLU A 452 -2.20 -1.81 34.83
N GLN A 453 -2.60 -2.71 35.75
CA GLN A 453 -2.20 -2.60 37.15
C GLN A 453 -0.70 -2.88 37.35
N ALA A 454 -0.11 -3.83 36.61
CA ALA A 454 1.33 -4.10 36.66
C ALA A 454 2.17 -2.91 36.15
N GLN A 455 1.76 -2.28 35.04
CA GLN A 455 2.36 -1.04 34.52
C GLN A 455 2.29 0.09 35.55
N ALA A 456 1.17 0.23 36.26
CA ALA A 456 1.01 1.25 37.31
C ALA A 456 1.89 1.01 38.55
N LEU A 457 2.31 -0.24 38.82
CA LEU A 457 3.25 -0.56 39.90
C LEU A 457 4.71 -0.37 39.49
N TYR A 458 5.07 -0.67 38.23
CA TYR A 458 6.44 -0.61 37.71
C TYR A 458 6.48 -0.07 36.26
N PRO A 459 6.31 1.25 36.06
CA PRO A 459 6.21 1.86 34.72
C PRO A 459 7.52 1.93 33.93
N GLU A 460 8.64 1.56 34.55
CA GLU A 460 9.97 1.51 33.91
C GLU A 460 10.29 0.09 33.37
N GLU A 461 9.52 -0.94 33.75
CA GLU A 461 9.70 -2.32 33.29
C GLU A 461 9.01 -2.54 31.93
N SER A 462 9.67 -3.24 31.01
CA SER A 462 9.13 -3.48 29.65
C SER A 462 8.05 -4.56 29.60
N ALA A 463 8.22 -5.64 30.37
CA ALA A 463 7.34 -6.81 30.36
C ALA A 463 5.83 -6.52 30.44
N PRO A 464 5.29 -5.69 31.38
CA PRO A 464 3.86 -5.46 31.48
C PRO A 464 3.27 -4.66 30.31
N TYR A 465 4.09 -3.97 29.51
CA TYR A 465 3.66 -3.33 28.27
C TYR A 465 3.59 -4.34 27.11
N ILE A 466 4.58 -5.24 27.01
CA ILE A 466 4.62 -6.32 26.00
C ILE A 466 3.45 -7.30 26.22
N SER A 467 3.20 -7.72 27.47
CA SER A 467 2.10 -8.62 27.80
C SER A 467 0.72 -7.99 27.58
N TYR A 468 0.56 -6.67 27.74
CA TYR A 468 -0.67 -5.96 27.38
C TYR A 468 -0.89 -5.96 25.85
N ALA A 469 0.15 -5.69 25.06
CA ALA A 469 0.07 -5.78 23.60
C ALA A 469 -0.31 -7.21 23.13
N TYR A 470 0.27 -8.24 23.76
CA TYR A 470 -0.10 -9.63 23.50
C TYR A 470 -1.55 -9.93 23.90
N ALA A 471 -2.04 -9.40 25.02
CA ALA A 471 -3.44 -9.55 25.42
C ALA A 471 -4.43 -8.83 24.46
N LEU A 472 -4.06 -7.68 23.88
CA LEU A 472 -4.85 -7.04 22.81
C LEU A 472 -4.93 -7.93 21.55
N TYR A 473 -3.80 -8.55 21.16
CA TYR A 473 -3.78 -9.53 20.08
C TYR A 473 -4.65 -10.77 20.39
N CYS A 474 -4.59 -11.32 21.61
CA CYS A 474 -5.45 -12.43 22.03
C CYS A 474 -6.94 -12.05 22.09
N ALA A 475 -7.27 -10.79 22.38
CA ALA A 475 -8.63 -10.26 22.31
C ALA A 475 -9.14 -10.10 20.85
N GLN A 476 -8.29 -10.32 19.84
CA GLN A 476 -8.54 -10.04 18.42
C GLN A 476 -8.77 -8.53 18.13
N ASP A 477 -8.36 -7.65 19.05
CA ASP A 477 -8.39 -6.19 18.91
C ASP A 477 -7.10 -5.71 18.21
N TYR A 478 -6.92 -6.19 16.98
CA TYR A 478 -5.66 -6.04 16.23
C TYR A 478 -5.34 -4.58 15.90
N GLU A 479 -6.34 -3.76 15.58
CA GLU A 479 -6.15 -2.32 15.31
C GLU A 479 -5.65 -1.59 16.56
N ARG A 480 -6.22 -1.87 17.74
CA ARG A 480 -5.76 -1.29 19.00
C ARG A 480 -4.37 -1.81 19.38
N CYS A 481 -4.09 -3.09 19.12
CA CYS A 481 -2.75 -3.68 19.29
C CYS A 481 -1.70 -2.92 18.46
N ILE A 482 -1.98 -2.70 17.17
CA ILE A 482 -1.12 -1.93 16.26
C ILE A 482 -0.90 -0.51 16.79
N SER A 483 -1.97 0.25 17.06
CA SER A 483 -1.83 1.64 17.53
C SER A 483 -1.13 1.75 18.89
N TYR A 484 -1.36 0.79 19.80
CA TYR A 484 -0.68 0.77 21.10
C TYR A 484 0.83 0.55 20.95
N ILE A 485 1.26 -0.35 20.07
CA ILE A 485 2.70 -0.59 19.82
C ILE A 485 3.33 0.60 19.06
N GLU A 486 2.67 1.16 18.05
CA GLU A 486 3.24 2.22 17.20
C GLU A 486 3.19 3.61 17.84
N ASP A 487 2.04 4.04 18.37
CA ASP A 487 1.84 5.40 18.93
C ASP A 487 2.21 5.48 20.43
N GLU A 488 1.74 4.53 21.26
CA GLU A 488 1.93 4.61 22.71
C GLU A 488 3.29 4.09 23.15
N LEU A 489 3.74 2.92 22.69
CA LEU A 489 5.06 2.37 23.03
C LEU A 489 6.15 2.99 22.15
N GLY A 490 6.00 2.95 20.83
CA GLY A 490 6.90 3.55 19.85
C GLY A 490 8.24 2.81 19.72
N LEU A 491 8.47 2.18 18.56
CA LEU A 491 9.62 1.32 18.18
C LEU A 491 11.00 2.02 18.12
N GLY A 492 11.17 3.13 18.85
CA GLY A 492 12.43 3.85 19.03
C GLY A 492 12.67 4.41 20.44
N LYS A 493 11.84 4.05 21.43
CA LYS A 493 12.12 4.36 22.85
C LYS A 493 13.22 3.46 23.42
N ALA A 494 13.72 3.83 24.60
CA ALA A 494 14.89 3.23 25.26
C ALA A 494 14.63 1.84 25.89
N TYR A 495 13.76 1.03 25.30
CA TYR A 495 13.67 -0.40 25.58
C TYR A 495 14.89 -1.14 25.00
N ASP A 496 15.20 -2.32 25.54
CA ASP A 496 16.25 -3.17 25.01
C ASP A 496 15.86 -3.90 23.71
N ILE A 497 16.82 -4.62 23.13
CA ILE A 497 16.69 -5.31 21.84
C ILE A 497 15.72 -6.50 21.95
N GLU A 498 15.57 -7.11 23.14
CA GLU A 498 14.70 -8.27 23.37
C GLU A 498 13.23 -7.83 23.42
N ALA A 499 12.94 -6.75 24.14
CA ALA A 499 11.63 -6.09 24.15
C ALA A 499 11.23 -5.56 22.75
N GLN A 500 12.16 -4.93 22.02
CA GLN A 500 11.91 -4.47 20.64
C GLN A 500 11.63 -5.64 19.68
N SER A 501 12.30 -6.79 19.86
CA SER A 501 12.05 -8.01 19.10
C SER A 501 10.65 -8.57 19.37
N GLN A 502 10.29 -8.77 20.64
CA GLN A 502 8.98 -9.30 21.04
C GLN A 502 7.82 -8.41 20.55
N LEU A 503 7.93 -7.09 20.69
CA LEU A 503 6.94 -6.14 20.15
C LEU A 503 6.85 -6.20 18.62
N SER A 504 7.97 -6.41 17.92
CA SER A 504 7.98 -6.58 16.46
C SER A 504 7.33 -7.88 16.01
N GLU A 505 7.42 -8.97 16.79
CA GLU A 505 6.73 -10.22 16.49
C GLU A 505 5.21 -10.09 16.69
N ILE A 506 4.76 -9.49 17.80
CA ILE A 506 3.34 -9.22 18.07
C ILE A 506 2.74 -8.30 17.00
N LEU A 507 3.45 -7.22 16.65
CA LEU A 507 3.00 -6.28 15.61
C LEU A 507 2.96 -6.94 14.23
N GLY A 508 3.94 -7.80 13.91
CA GLY A 508 3.94 -8.60 12.69
C GLY A 508 2.72 -9.53 12.59
N ALA A 509 2.36 -10.19 13.69
CA ALA A 509 1.16 -11.04 13.76
C ALA A 509 -0.15 -10.25 13.66
N ALA A 510 -0.25 -9.08 14.32
CA ALA A 510 -1.42 -8.22 14.22
C ALA A 510 -1.65 -7.72 12.78
N TYR A 511 -0.60 -7.25 12.09
CA TYR A 511 -0.72 -6.87 10.68
C TYR A 511 -1.01 -8.06 9.75
N PHE A 512 -0.56 -9.27 10.09
CA PHE A 512 -0.89 -10.49 9.34
C PHE A 512 -2.39 -10.83 9.38
N GLU A 513 -3.00 -10.76 10.57
CA GLU A 513 -4.45 -10.99 10.73
C GLU A 513 -5.30 -9.85 10.13
N CYS A 514 -4.74 -8.65 9.98
CA CYS A 514 -5.31 -7.55 9.17
C CYS A 514 -5.05 -7.68 7.65
N ASP A 515 -4.45 -8.79 7.17
CA ASP A 515 -4.03 -9.05 5.79
C ASP A 515 -3.04 -8.02 5.17
N ASP A 516 -2.38 -7.17 5.97
CA ASP A 516 -1.24 -6.36 5.50
C ASP A 516 0.08 -7.14 5.63
N TYR A 517 0.26 -8.07 4.69
CA TYR A 517 1.47 -8.87 4.55
C TYR A 517 2.75 -8.03 4.35
N ALA A 518 2.65 -6.78 3.87
CA ALA A 518 3.82 -5.91 3.65
C ALA A 518 4.33 -5.30 4.95
N ALA A 519 3.41 -4.86 5.83
CA ALA A 519 3.74 -4.49 7.20
C ALA A 519 4.21 -5.71 8.00
N ALA A 520 3.45 -6.81 7.96
CA ALA A 520 3.77 -8.06 8.69
C ALA A 520 5.19 -8.56 8.38
N ALA A 521 5.54 -8.74 7.11
CA ALA A 521 6.88 -9.17 6.69
C ALA A 521 7.99 -8.18 7.10
N SER A 522 7.68 -6.89 7.20
CA SER A 522 8.65 -5.87 7.64
C SER A 522 8.97 -6.00 9.14
N PHE A 523 7.98 -6.30 9.97
CA PHE A 523 8.13 -6.44 11.42
C PHE A 523 8.65 -7.83 11.85
N PHE A 524 8.22 -8.93 11.21
CA PHE A 524 8.86 -10.23 11.44
C PHE A 524 10.36 -10.21 11.12
N ARG A 525 10.77 -9.53 10.04
CA ARG A 525 12.18 -9.28 9.71
C ARG A 525 12.91 -8.36 10.70
N LEU A 526 12.19 -7.52 11.45
CA LEU A 526 12.78 -6.73 12.53
C LEU A 526 12.99 -7.58 13.79
N SER A 527 12.07 -8.49 14.09
CA SER A 527 12.17 -9.44 15.22
C SER A 527 13.40 -10.37 15.08
N THR A 528 13.70 -10.88 13.88
CA THR A 528 14.91 -11.71 13.64
C THR A 528 16.24 -10.99 13.86
N ALA A 529 16.26 -9.66 14.07
CA ALA A 529 17.46 -8.94 14.48
C ALA A 529 17.78 -9.10 15.98
N GLY A 530 16.82 -9.55 16.80
CA GLY A 530 16.98 -9.76 18.24
C GLY A 530 17.17 -11.23 18.67
N GLY A 531 16.70 -12.20 17.89
CA GLY A 531 16.83 -13.63 18.21
C GLY A 531 16.13 -14.56 17.22
N ASP A 532 16.01 -15.84 17.60
CA ASP A 532 15.21 -16.83 16.87
C ASP A 532 13.71 -16.56 17.12
N ILE A 533 12.96 -16.24 16.06
CA ILE A 533 11.51 -15.99 16.10
C ILE A 533 10.70 -17.29 16.25
N THR A 534 9.48 -17.22 16.79
CA THR A 534 8.65 -18.43 17.01
C THR A 534 8.25 -19.12 15.71
N VAL A 535 7.94 -20.43 15.76
CA VAL A 535 7.48 -21.19 14.59
C VAL A 535 6.19 -20.62 13.97
N ASN A 536 5.33 -20.01 14.78
CA ASN A 536 4.13 -19.31 14.30
C ASN A 536 4.48 -18.01 13.56
N ALA A 537 5.47 -17.25 14.04
CA ALA A 537 6.00 -16.10 13.32
C ALA A 537 6.78 -16.50 12.06
N GLN A 538 7.52 -17.62 12.06
CA GLN A 538 8.16 -18.18 10.85
C GLN A 538 7.12 -18.55 9.80
N ARG A 539 6.04 -19.24 10.20
CA ARG A 539 4.88 -19.54 9.34
C ARG A 539 4.30 -18.27 8.74
N ASP A 540 3.95 -17.28 9.58
CA ASP A 540 3.23 -16.08 9.12
C ASP A 540 4.13 -15.13 8.34
N TYR A 541 5.44 -15.13 8.60
CA TYR A 541 6.45 -14.47 7.77
C TYR A 541 6.62 -15.15 6.42
N ALA A 542 6.74 -16.49 6.36
CA ALA A 542 6.84 -17.24 5.11
C ALA A 542 5.60 -17.07 4.23
N VAL A 543 4.40 -17.11 4.82
CA VAL A 543 3.14 -16.82 4.10
C VAL A 543 3.10 -15.36 3.65
N SER A 544 3.50 -14.40 4.48
CA SER A 544 3.58 -12.98 4.07
C SER A 544 4.51 -12.79 2.86
N LEU A 545 5.71 -13.39 2.90
CA LEU A 545 6.66 -13.39 1.79
C LEU A 545 6.04 -14.03 0.54
N GLY A 546 5.40 -15.20 0.67
CA GLY A 546 4.68 -15.88 -0.41
C GLY A 546 3.60 -15.00 -1.05
N ARG A 547 2.73 -14.37 -0.25
CA ARG A 547 1.66 -13.47 -0.73
C ARG A 547 2.20 -12.18 -1.36
N LEU A 548 3.39 -11.70 -0.95
CA LEU A 548 4.13 -10.64 -1.63
C LEU A 548 4.87 -11.12 -2.90
N GLY A 549 4.88 -12.42 -3.19
CA GLY A 549 5.58 -13.05 -4.31
C GLY A 549 7.08 -13.26 -4.09
N ASP A 550 7.57 -13.21 -2.85
CA ASP A 550 8.95 -13.52 -2.46
C ASP A 550 9.14 -15.02 -2.17
N ILE A 551 8.92 -15.79 -3.23
CA ILE A 551 8.94 -17.26 -3.23
C ILE A 551 10.30 -17.79 -2.74
N ASP A 552 11.42 -17.27 -3.27
CA ASP A 552 12.76 -17.71 -2.87
C ASP A 552 13.02 -17.49 -1.37
N ALA A 553 12.54 -16.37 -0.82
CA ALA A 553 12.66 -16.06 0.61
C ALA A 553 11.70 -16.91 1.47
N ALA A 554 10.49 -17.19 0.98
CA ALA A 554 9.53 -18.05 1.67
C ALA A 554 10.02 -19.51 1.72
N ASP A 555 10.57 -20.04 0.62
CA ASP A 555 11.22 -21.36 0.56
C ASP A 555 12.46 -21.42 1.51
N GLU A 556 13.18 -20.30 1.71
CA GLU A 556 14.26 -20.21 2.71
C GLU A 556 13.73 -20.29 4.15
N ILE A 557 12.67 -19.55 4.51
CA ILE A 557 12.07 -19.62 5.85
C ILE A 557 11.45 -21.00 6.11
N LEU A 558 10.78 -21.61 5.13
CA LEU A 558 10.28 -22.99 5.24
C LEU A 558 11.43 -23.99 5.47
N SER A 559 12.57 -23.80 4.80
CA SER A 559 13.78 -24.59 5.04
C SER A 559 14.33 -24.42 6.47
N GLN A 560 14.21 -23.22 7.06
CA GLN A 560 14.56 -22.96 8.46
C GLN A 560 13.57 -23.63 9.42
N MET A 561 12.26 -23.61 9.13
CA MET A 561 11.22 -24.30 9.93
C MET A 561 11.45 -25.81 9.98
N TYR A 562 11.80 -26.44 8.85
CA TYR A 562 12.19 -27.86 8.82
C TYR A 562 13.46 -28.13 9.65
N ALA A 563 14.46 -27.24 9.60
CA ALA A 563 15.68 -27.37 10.40
C ALA A 563 15.44 -27.16 11.91
N ALA A 564 14.46 -26.34 12.29
CA ALA A 564 14.01 -26.13 13.67
C ALA A 564 13.14 -27.28 14.20
N GLY A 565 12.62 -28.17 13.34
CA GLY A 565 11.74 -29.27 13.73
C GLY A 565 10.29 -28.84 13.96
N ALA A 566 9.79 -27.87 13.19
CA ALA A 566 8.38 -27.48 13.16
C ALA A 566 7.45 -28.68 12.87
N SER A 567 6.19 -28.59 13.27
CA SER A 567 5.21 -29.67 13.03
C SER A 567 4.85 -29.78 11.54
N GLY A 568 4.64 -31.03 11.10
CA GLY A 568 4.42 -31.35 9.68
C GLY A 568 3.25 -30.58 9.07
N ASP A 569 2.13 -30.49 9.80
CA ASP A 569 0.93 -29.77 9.38
C ASP A 569 1.14 -28.26 9.20
N VAL A 570 1.96 -27.64 10.05
CA VAL A 570 2.34 -26.22 9.92
C VAL A 570 3.27 -26.02 8.73
N THR A 571 4.23 -26.93 8.49
CA THR A 571 5.09 -26.85 7.30
C THR A 571 4.37 -27.15 5.99
N ASP A 572 3.42 -28.10 6.00
CA ASP A 572 2.59 -28.47 4.84
C ASP A 572 1.67 -27.30 4.46
N TYR A 573 1.16 -26.55 5.44
CA TYR A 573 0.39 -25.31 5.19
C TYR A 573 1.25 -24.22 4.55
N VAL A 574 2.48 -23.99 5.03
CA VAL A 574 3.42 -23.03 4.42
C VAL A 574 3.80 -23.45 3.00
N GLN A 575 4.03 -24.75 2.76
CA GLN A 575 4.28 -25.27 1.42
C GLN A 575 3.09 -24.99 0.49
N ALA A 576 1.85 -25.27 0.91
CA ALA A 576 0.65 -25.02 0.11
C ALA A 576 0.43 -23.52 -0.20
N GLU A 577 0.75 -22.63 0.72
CA GLU A 577 0.74 -21.17 0.51
C GLU A 577 1.81 -20.72 -0.50
N ILE A 578 3.00 -21.31 -0.44
CA ILE A 578 4.08 -21.06 -1.39
C ILE A 578 3.71 -21.61 -2.78
N ASP A 579 3.10 -22.79 -2.87
CA ASP A 579 2.67 -23.41 -4.14
C ASP A 579 1.51 -22.60 -4.76
N TYR A 580 0.61 -22.05 -3.95
CA TYR A 580 -0.40 -21.08 -4.40
C TYR A 580 0.25 -19.80 -4.94
N ALA A 581 1.29 -19.27 -4.28
CA ALA A 581 2.06 -18.12 -4.76
C ALA A 581 2.82 -18.42 -6.08
N LYS A 582 3.36 -19.64 -6.23
CA LYS A 582 3.94 -20.19 -7.49
C LYS A 582 2.89 -20.37 -8.59
N LYS A 583 1.60 -20.38 -8.24
CA LYS A 583 0.42 -20.70 -9.09
C LYS A 583 0.37 -22.16 -9.53
N GLU A 584 0.93 -23.04 -8.70
CA GLU A 584 0.91 -24.49 -8.83
C GLU A 584 -0.38 -25.02 -8.16
N TYR A 585 -1.53 -24.58 -8.70
CA TYR A 585 -2.84 -24.65 -8.04
C TYR A 585 -3.30 -26.07 -7.68
N LEU A 586 -2.83 -27.12 -8.36
CA LEU A 586 -3.17 -28.52 -8.06
C LEU A 586 -2.41 -29.06 -6.85
N ASP A 587 -1.15 -28.65 -6.72
CA ASP A 587 -0.27 -28.99 -5.60
C ASP A 587 -0.73 -28.20 -4.36
N ALA A 588 -1.07 -26.92 -4.52
CA ALA A 588 -1.73 -26.10 -3.49
C ALA A 588 -3.10 -26.67 -3.06
N GLU A 589 -3.97 -27.08 -4.00
CA GLU A 589 -5.24 -27.77 -3.68
C GLU A 589 -4.97 -29.01 -2.81
N SER A 590 -4.00 -29.83 -3.22
CA SER A 590 -3.64 -31.07 -2.53
C SER A 590 -3.05 -30.81 -1.15
N GLY A 591 -2.19 -29.79 -1.01
CA GLY A 591 -1.55 -29.40 0.25
C GLY A 591 -2.55 -28.88 1.28
N PHE A 592 -3.42 -27.92 0.92
CA PHE A 592 -4.44 -27.44 1.85
C PHE A 592 -5.44 -28.53 2.25
N GLN A 593 -5.81 -29.43 1.32
CA GLN A 593 -6.63 -30.60 1.67
C GLN A 593 -5.88 -31.56 2.60
N ALA A 594 -4.57 -31.77 2.43
CA ALA A 594 -3.77 -32.59 3.33
C ALA A 594 -3.68 -31.98 4.75
N VAL A 595 -3.55 -30.66 4.88
CA VAL A 595 -3.58 -29.95 6.17
C VAL A 595 -4.93 -30.12 6.86
N LEU A 596 -6.04 -29.82 6.15
CA LEU A 596 -7.41 -29.91 6.68
C LEU A 596 -7.79 -31.31 7.18
N ASN A 597 -7.22 -32.37 6.58
CA ASN A 597 -7.45 -33.76 6.99
C ASN A 597 -6.53 -34.25 8.11
N GLN A 598 -5.42 -33.57 8.39
CA GLN A 598 -4.41 -34.01 9.35
C GLN A 598 -4.42 -33.21 10.67
N THR A 599 -4.43 -31.88 10.59
CA THR A 599 -4.26 -31.05 11.78
C THR A 599 -5.49 -31.10 12.70
N GLN A 600 -5.26 -30.92 13.99
CA GLN A 600 -6.29 -30.75 15.02
C GLN A 600 -6.39 -29.29 15.52
N ASP A 601 -5.55 -28.38 15.00
CA ASP A 601 -5.63 -26.96 15.29
C ASP A 601 -6.75 -26.30 14.48
N ILE A 602 -7.76 -25.77 15.17
CA ILE A 602 -8.92 -25.09 14.58
C ILE A 602 -8.51 -23.78 13.89
N ALA A 603 -7.48 -23.08 14.38
CA ALA A 603 -6.96 -21.87 13.75
C ALA A 603 -6.27 -22.20 12.41
N LEU A 604 -5.44 -23.24 12.38
CA LEU A 604 -4.81 -23.73 11.15
C LEU A 604 -5.86 -24.30 10.17
N GLN A 605 -6.89 -25.01 10.65
CA GLN A 605 -8.03 -25.44 9.83
C GLN A 605 -8.76 -24.24 9.20
N LYS A 606 -9.07 -23.20 9.97
CA LYS A 606 -9.71 -21.97 9.47
C LYS A 606 -8.85 -21.29 8.39
N ARG A 607 -7.54 -21.18 8.62
CA ARG A 607 -6.58 -20.57 7.68
C ARG A 607 -6.46 -21.38 6.39
N ALA A 608 -6.24 -22.70 6.47
CA ALA A 608 -6.21 -23.58 5.30
C ALA A 608 -7.53 -23.61 4.52
N LEU A 609 -8.68 -23.53 5.21
CA LEU A 609 -10.00 -23.41 4.60
C LEU A 609 -10.14 -22.12 3.77
N ARG A 610 -9.72 -20.97 4.33
CA ARG A 610 -9.71 -19.68 3.63
C ARG A 610 -8.87 -19.78 2.36
N SER A 611 -7.61 -20.20 2.47
CA SER A 611 -6.67 -20.22 1.35
C SER A 611 -7.04 -21.23 0.25
N LEU A 612 -7.62 -22.39 0.60
CA LEU A 612 -8.16 -23.33 -0.38
C LEU A 612 -9.34 -22.74 -1.16
N ALA A 613 -10.21 -21.97 -0.50
CA ALA A 613 -11.30 -21.26 -1.19
C ALA A 613 -10.78 -20.11 -2.08
N GLU A 614 -9.64 -19.48 -1.74
CA GLU A 614 -8.97 -18.52 -2.62
C GLU A 614 -8.34 -19.17 -3.87
N VAL A 615 -7.68 -20.33 -3.72
CA VAL A 615 -7.20 -21.16 -4.84
C VAL A 615 -8.35 -21.45 -5.80
N TYR A 616 -9.50 -21.86 -5.28
CA TYR A 616 -10.69 -22.11 -6.10
C TYR A 616 -11.29 -20.85 -6.73
N ARG A 617 -11.36 -19.71 -6.02
CA ARG A 617 -11.81 -18.41 -6.56
C ARG A 617 -10.96 -18.00 -7.77
N ASP A 618 -9.64 -18.09 -7.63
CA ASP A 618 -8.70 -17.72 -8.68
C ASP A 618 -8.78 -18.67 -9.88
N CYS A 619 -8.97 -19.98 -9.63
CA CYS A 619 -9.26 -20.95 -10.69
C CYS A 619 -10.62 -20.71 -11.37
N ALA A 620 -11.66 -20.30 -10.65
CA ALA A 620 -12.98 -20.01 -11.23
C ALA A 620 -12.92 -18.86 -12.25
N ALA A 621 -12.14 -17.81 -11.97
CA ALA A 621 -11.87 -16.75 -12.92
C ALA A 621 -11.24 -17.25 -14.25
N LEU A 622 -10.47 -18.35 -14.19
CA LEU A 622 -9.84 -19.00 -15.35
C LEU A 622 -10.75 -19.99 -16.09
N VAL A 623 -11.94 -20.33 -15.56
CA VAL A 623 -12.90 -21.23 -16.25
C VAL A 623 -13.42 -20.56 -17.53
N ARG A 624 -13.73 -19.26 -17.49
CA ARG A 624 -14.21 -18.49 -18.66
C ARG A 624 -13.21 -18.44 -19.81
N THR A 625 -11.91 -18.63 -19.55
CA THR A 625 -10.86 -18.71 -20.59
C THR A 625 -10.43 -20.15 -20.92
N GLY A 626 -11.13 -21.16 -20.38
CA GLY A 626 -10.75 -22.58 -20.52
C GLY A 626 -9.36 -22.90 -19.96
N SER A 627 -8.85 -22.08 -19.03
CA SER A 627 -7.47 -22.12 -18.52
C SER A 627 -7.36 -22.60 -17.08
N SER A 628 -8.48 -22.92 -16.42
CA SER A 628 -8.47 -23.46 -15.05
C SER A 628 -7.84 -24.86 -15.03
N PRO A 629 -6.81 -25.11 -14.20
CA PRO A 629 -6.29 -26.46 -14.00
C PRO A 629 -7.20 -27.31 -13.10
N ILE A 630 -8.00 -26.67 -12.26
CA ILE A 630 -8.99 -27.31 -11.38
C ILE A 630 -10.34 -27.38 -12.11
N GLY A 631 -10.95 -28.58 -12.14
CA GLY A 631 -12.32 -28.77 -12.64
C GLY A 631 -13.38 -28.26 -11.66
N ASN A 632 -14.39 -27.57 -12.18
CA ASN A 632 -15.54 -26.98 -11.46
C ASN A 632 -15.16 -26.32 -10.10
N PRO A 633 -14.17 -25.40 -10.08
CA PRO A 633 -13.56 -24.92 -8.83
C PRO A 633 -14.54 -24.13 -7.96
N ALA A 634 -15.48 -23.36 -8.53
CA ALA A 634 -16.52 -22.68 -7.75
C ALA A 634 -17.46 -23.69 -7.03
N THR A 635 -17.78 -24.81 -7.67
CA THR A 635 -18.54 -25.91 -7.05
C THR A 635 -17.74 -26.57 -5.92
N LYS A 636 -16.43 -26.80 -6.10
CA LYS A 636 -15.54 -27.26 -5.01
C LYS A 636 -15.48 -26.26 -3.84
N ALA A 637 -15.43 -24.95 -4.13
CA ALA A 637 -15.43 -23.91 -3.10
C ALA A 637 -16.72 -23.94 -2.27
N VAL A 638 -17.89 -24.13 -2.92
CA VAL A 638 -19.17 -24.34 -2.23
C VAL A 638 -19.12 -25.55 -1.29
N GLU A 639 -18.64 -26.70 -1.77
CA GLU A 639 -18.56 -27.94 -0.98
C GLU A 639 -17.66 -27.77 0.25
N VAL A 640 -16.46 -27.21 0.05
CA VAL A 640 -15.45 -27.04 1.10
C VAL A 640 -15.85 -25.97 2.12
N LEU A 641 -16.36 -24.80 1.68
CA LEU A 641 -16.78 -23.72 2.58
C LEU A 641 -18.04 -24.10 3.38
N ALA A 642 -19.06 -24.70 2.75
CA ALA A 642 -20.28 -25.08 3.46
C ALA A 642 -20.00 -26.15 4.54
N ASN A 643 -19.20 -27.17 4.20
CA ASN A 643 -18.75 -28.18 5.16
C ASN A 643 -17.87 -27.58 6.28
N GLY A 644 -17.00 -26.62 5.95
CA GLY A 644 -16.15 -25.91 6.91
C GLY A 644 -16.94 -25.06 7.92
N ILE A 645 -18.03 -24.42 7.51
CA ILE A 645 -18.91 -23.67 8.43
C ILE A 645 -19.56 -24.60 9.46
N GLU A 646 -20.05 -25.77 9.04
CA GLU A 646 -20.67 -26.75 9.94
C GLU A 646 -19.61 -27.43 10.84
N THR A 647 -18.49 -27.86 10.27
CA THR A 647 -17.46 -28.64 10.98
C THR A 647 -16.65 -27.80 11.96
N TYR A 648 -16.23 -26.59 11.58
CA TYR A 648 -15.37 -25.71 12.40
C TYR A 648 -16.17 -24.61 13.13
N GLY A 649 -17.51 -24.65 13.06
CA GLY A 649 -18.39 -23.77 13.84
C GLY A 649 -18.45 -22.30 13.38
N LEU A 650 -17.98 -22.00 12.16
CA LEU A 650 -17.76 -20.64 11.62
C LEU A 650 -19.05 -19.85 11.30
N ARG A 651 -20.16 -20.15 11.98
CA ARG A 651 -21.50 -19.57 11.74
C ARG A 651 -21.62 -18.05 11.99
N TYR A 652 -20.58 -17.44 12.56
CA TYR A 652 -20.45 -16.00 12.79
C TYR A 652 -19.33 -15.34 11.95
N ASP A 653 -18.58 -16.10 11.16
CA ASP A 653 -17.50 -15.57 10.33
C ASP A 653 -18.07 -15.01 9.02
N SER A 654 -18.27 -13.69 8.99
CA SER A 654 -18.87 -13.01 7.85
C SER A 654 -18.04 -13.10 6.56
N THR A 655 -16.71 -13.17 6.67
CA THR A 655 -15.81 -13.35 5.52
C THR A 655 -16.02 -14.71 4.86
N ILE A 656 -16.11 -15.79 5.64
CA ILE A 656 -16.38 -17.14 5.12
C ILE A 656 -17.80 -17.24 4.52
N TRP A 657 -18.81 -16.58 5.11
CA TRP A 657 -20.14 -16.46 4.50
C TRP A 657 -20.13 -15.67 3.17
N GLU A 658 -19.34 -14.60 3.07
CA GLU A 658 -19.19 -13.80 1.84
C GLU A 658 -18.51 -14.60 0.73
N MET A 659 -17.45 -15.35 1.07
CA MET A 659 -16.78 -16.27 0.15
C MET A 659 -17.73 -17.38 -0.33
N LEU A 660 -18.58 -17.93 0.54
CA LEU A 660 -19.57 -18.94 0.18
C LEU A 660 -20.68 -18.37 -0.72
N ALA A 661 -21.12 -17.14 -0.46
CA ALA A 661 -22.10 -16.45 -1.31
C ALA A 661 -21.58 -16.26 -2.74
N LEU A 662 -20.34 -15.77 -2.88
CA LEU A 662 -19.65 -15.62 -4.17
C LEU A 662 -19.40 -16.97 -4.86
N ALA A 663 -19.03 -18.01 -4.11
CA ALA A 663 -18.85 -19.36 -4.65
C ALA A 663 -20.16 -19.94 -5.19
N TYR A 664 -21.28 -19.79 -4.49
CA TYR A 664 -22.60 -20.21 -4.97
C TYR A 664 -23.02 -19.47 -6.26
N PHE A 665 -22.76 -18.16 -6.34
CA PHE A 665 -23.09 -17.33 -7.51
C PHE A 665 -22.24 -17.70 -8.75
N GLU A 666 -20.93 -17.82 -8.58
CA GLU A 666 -20.01 -18.17 -9.66
C GLU A 666 -20.19 -19.64 -10.10
N ALA A 667 -20.51 -20.57 -9.19
CA ALA A 667 -20.83 -21.95 -9.54
C ALA A 667 -22.08 -22.05 -10.43
N TYR A 668 -23.15 -21.30 -10.10
CA TYR A 668 -24.35 -21.23 -10.96
C TYR A 668 -24.04 -20.72 -12.38
N HIS A 669 -23.07 -19.80 -12.51
CA HIS A 669 -22.65 -19.23 -13.78
C HIS A 669 -21.61 -20.04 -14.56
N THR A 670 -20.86 -20.95 -13.91
CA THR A 670 -19.72 -21.65 -14.51
C THR A 670 -19.87 -23.16 -14.61
N ASP A 671 -20.77 -23.78 -13.84
CA ASP A 671 -21.03 -25.22 -13.81
C ASP A 671 -22.47 -25.55 -14.26
N PRO A 672 -22.69 -25.93 -15.53
CA PRO A 672 -24.03 -26.26 -16.04
C PRO A 672 -24.73 -27.46 -15.38
N SER A 673 -24.07 -28.15 -14.43
CA SER A 673 -24.68 -29.24 -13.67
C SER A 673 -25.37 -28.80 -12.37
N VAL A 674 -25.11 -27.59 -11.86
CA VAL A 674 -25.69 -27.15 -10.58
C VAL A 674 -27.13 -26.62 -10.75
N PRO A 675 -28.05 -26.92 -9.81
CA PRO A 675 -29.43 -26.44 -9.88
C PRO A 675 -29.56 -24.95 -9.52
N GLN A 676 -30.62 -24.30 -10.01
CA GLN A 676 -30.95 -22.88 -9.72
C GLN A 676 -31.05 -22.54 -8.22
N SER A 677 -31.20 -23.53 -7.34
CA SER A 677 -31.12 -23.31 -5.89
C SER A 677 -29.74 -22.83 -5.41
N TYR A 678 -28.67 -23.01 -6.20
CA TYR A 678 -27.36 -22.39 -5.92
C TYR A 678 -27.46 -20.85 -5.92
N LEU A 679 -28.14 -20.27 -6.91
CA LEU A 679 -28.35 -18.81 -6.98
C LEU A 679 -29.17 -18.29 -5.79
N ARG A 680 -30.20 -19.04 -5.35
CA ARG A 680 -30.93 -18.70 -4.11
C ARG A 680 -30.02 -18.76 -2.88
N LYS A 681 -29.21 -19.81 -2.76
CA LYS A 681 -28.26 -19.96 -1.64
C LYS A 681 -27.20 -18.87 -1.60
N ALA A 682 -26.78 -18.32 -2.74
CA ALA A 682 -25.92 -17.13 -2.78
C ALA A 682 -26.60 -15.94 -2.07
N GLY A 683 -27.88 -15.70 -2.34
CA GLY A 683 -28.68 -14.67 -1.66
C GLY A 683 -28.90 -14.95 -0.18
N GLU A 684 -29.16 -16.21 0.20
CA GLU A 684 -29.25 -16.63 1.61
C GLU A 684 -27.93 -16.34 2.35
N CYS A 685 -26.78 -16.63 1.73
CA CYS A 685 -25.46 -16.35 2.31
C CYS A 685 -25.15 -14.84 2.38
N PHE A 686 -25.47 -14.04 1.36
CA PHE A 686 -25.27 -12.58 1.43
C PHE A 686 -26.16 -11.91 2.48
N ASN A 687 -27.43 -12.33 2.62
CA ASN A 687 -28.27 -11.89 3.74
C ASN A 687 -27.63 -12.26 5.09
N ARG A 688 -27.04 -13.46 5.19
CA ARG A 688 -26.33 -13.88 6.40
C ARG A 688 -25.11 -13.02 6.73
N VAL A 689 -24.41 -12.46 5.72
CA VAL A 689 -23.36 -11.46 5.92
C VAL A 689 -23.92 -10.15 6.49
N LEU A 690 -25.07 -9.68 5.97
CA LEU A 690 -25.75 -8.49 6.50
C LEU A 690 -26.29 -8.71 7.93
N GLU A 691 -26.83 -9.89 8.25
CA GLU A 691 -27.26 -10.28 9.60
C GLU A 691 -26.12 -10.25 10.63
N LEU A 692 -24.88 -10.44 10.19
CA LEU A 692 -23.68 -10.37 11.01
C LEU A 692 -23.15 -8.92 11.17
N GLY A 693 -23.91 -7.92 10.71
CA GLY A 693 -23.62 -6.49 10.89
C GLY A 693 -22.68 -5.89 9.85
N VAL A 694 -22.19 -6.69 8.89
CA VAL A 694 -21.33 -6.18 7.81
C VAL A 694 -22.15 -5.33 6.86
N THR A 695 -21.80 -4.05 6.74
CA THR A 695 -22.45 -3.11 5.81
C THR A 695 -21.44 -2.66 4.75
N LYS A 696 -21.61 -3.19 3.53
CA LYS A 696 -20.84 -2.82 2.33
C LYS A 696 -21.81 -2.69 1.16
N SER A 697 -21.68 -1.64 0.34
CA SER A 697 -22.65 -1.34 -0.75
C SER A 697 -22.81 -2.48 -1.76
N TYR A 698 -21.71 -3.12 -2.16
CA TYR A 698 -21.72 -4.22 -3.13
C TYR A 698 -22.48 -5.48 -2.68
N LEU A 699 -22.71 -5.68 -1.38
CA LEU A 699 -23.53 -6.80 -0.90
C LEU A 699 -24.99 -6.63 -1.36
N TYR A 700 -25.48 -5.39 -1.40
CA TYR A 700 -26.83 -5.06 -1.84
C TYR A 700 -26.98 -5.12 -3.37
N SER A 701 -25.96 -4.70 -4.14
CA SER A 701 -26.00 -4.84 -5.61
C SER A 701 -25.89 -6.30 -6.06
N ASN A 702 -25.11 -7.13 -5.35
CA ASN A 702 -25.09 -8.58 -5.54
C ASN A 702 -26.45 -9.23 -5.21
N LEU A 703 -27.05 -8.90 -4.06
CA LEU A 703 -28.39 -9.38 -3.69
C LEU A 703 -29.46 -8.96 -4.71
N TYR A 704 -29.44 -7.71 -5.17
CA TYR A 704 -30.33 -7.22 -6.22
C TYR A 704 -30.20 -8.05 -7.50
N THR A 705 -28.96 -8.30 -7.95
CA THR A 705 -28.66 -9.09 -9.15
C THR A 705 -29.20 -10.51 -9.02
N ILE A 706 -28.97 -11.16 -7.87
CA ILE A 706 -29.46 -12.50 -7.54
C ILE A 706 -31.00 -12.56 -7.61
N TYR A 707 -31.71 -11.65 -6.95
CA TYR A 707 -33.18 -11.65 -6.97
C TYR A 707 -33.75 -11.27 -8.34
N TYR A 708 -33.08 -10.39 -9.08
CA TYR A 708 -33.45 -10.02 -10.45
C TYR A 708 -33.36 -11.19 -11.42
N GLU A 709 -32.29 -12.00 -11.35
CA GLU A 709 -32.10 -13.23 -12.14
C GLU A 709 -33.07 -14.36 -11.73
N LEU A 710 -33.34 -14.51 -10.43
CA LEU A 710 -34.41 -15.39 -9.92
C LEU A 710 -35.82 -14.92 -10.31
N GLN A 711 -35.95 -13.68 -10.81
CA GLN A 711 -37.21 -12.99 -11.13
C GLN A 711 -38.10 -12.73 -9.90
N GLU A 712 -37.50 -12.68 -8.71
CA GLU A 712 -38.13 -12.37 -7.43
C GLU A 712 -38.12 -10.86 -7.20
N TYR A 713 -38.80 -10.14 -8.10
CA TYR A 713 -38.71 -8.68 -8.20
C TYR A 713 -39.14 -7.94 -6.93
N ASP A 714 -40.10 -8.48 -6.18
CA ASP A 714 -40.51 -7.95 -4.88
C ASP A 714 -39.33 -7.93 -3.87
N LEU A 715 -38.44 -8.95 -3.91
CA LEU A 715 -37.24 -9.02 -3.07
C LEU A 715 -36.10 -8.17 -3.63
N ALA A 716 -35.99 -8.06 -4.95
CA ALA A 716 -35.06 -7.15 -5.60
C ALA A 716 -35.37 -5.69 -5.22
N GLU A 717 -36.64 -5.28 -5.24
CA GLU A 717 -37.09 -3.94 -4.82
C GLU A 717 -36.84 -3.69 -3.33
N GLN A 718 -37.20 -4.62 -2.45
CA GLN A 718 -36.88 -4.54 -1.01
C GLN A 718 -35.37 -4.41 -0.75
N THR A 719 -34.53 -5.10 -1.54
CA THR A 719 -33.07 -4.97 -1.46
C THR A 719 -32.61 -3.56 -1.84
N LEU A 720 -33.21 -2.94 -2.86
CA LEU A 720 -32.90 -1.58 -3.27
C LEU A 720 -33.40 -0.51 -2.29
N ASP A 721 -34.49 -0.78 -1.56
CA ASP A 721 -34.92 0.07 -0.43
C ASP A 721 -33.93 -0.03 0.75
N ALA A 722 -33.48 -1.24 1.08
CA ALA A 722 -32.45 -1.44 2.11
C ALA A 722 -31.10 -0.79 1.72
N TYR A 723 -30.71 -0.90 0.45
CA TYR A 723 -29.52 -0.24 -0.11
C TYR A 723 -29.64 1.29 0.02
N ALA A 724 -30.73 1.89 -0.49
CA ALA A 724 -30.94 3.34 -0.42
C ALA A 724 -31.07 3.87 1.01
N ALA A 725 -31.61 3.08 1.95
CA ALA A 725 -31.69 3.44 3.36
C ALA A 725 -30.31 3.44 4.05
N GLN A 726 -29.44 2.48 3.72
CA GLN A 726 -28.08 2.38 4.27
C GLN A 726 -27.10 3.36 3.61
N TYR A 727 -27.27 3.64 2.31
CA TYR A 727 -26.41 4.51 1.49
C TYR A 727 -27.21 5.62 0.80
N PRO A 728 -27.81 6.58 1.55
CA PRO A 728 -28.75 7.58 1.01
C PRO A 728 -28.11 8.69 0.14
N LYS A 729 -26.80 8.60 -0.13
CA LYS A 729 -26.06 9.46 -1.07
C LYS A 729 -25.64 8.72 -2.34
N ASP A 730 -25.89 7.41 -2.42
CA ASP A 730 -25.49 6.58 -3.55
C ASP A 730 -26.54 6.62 -4.67
N TYR A 731 -26.07 6.70 -5.91
CA TYR A 731 -26.93 6.74 -7.10
C TYR A 731 -27.33 5.32 -7.57
N GLU A 732 -26.52 4.31 -7.29
CA GLU A 732 -26.71 2.93 -7.77
C GLU A 732 -28.09 2.35 -7.47
N PRO A 733 -28.63 2.39 -6.22
CA PRO A 733 -29.92 1.78 -5.95
C PRO A 733 -31.08 2.39 -6.73
N TYR A 734 -30.96 3.65 -7.15
CA TYR A 734 -31.95 4.32 -8.00
C TYR A 734 -31.78 3.96 -9.47
N ALA A 735 -30.53 3.80 -9.94
CA ALA A 735 -30.26 3.31 -11.29
C ALA A 735 -30.75 1.87 -11.50
N PHE A 736 -30.47 0.97 -10.54
CA PHE A 736 -31.00 -0.39 -10.54
C PHE A 736 -32.53 -0.43 -10.49
N ARG A 737 -33.16 0.46 -9.71
CA ARG A 737 -34.63 0.57 -9.62
C ARG A 737 -35.27 0.97 -10.95
N ALA A 738 -34.68 1.92 -11.66
CA ALA A 738 -35.13 2.30 -13.00
C ALA A 738 -35.00 1.14 -14.01
N MET A 739 -33.88 0.40 -13.98
CA MET A 739 -33.69 -0.80 -14.81
C MET A 739 -34.72 -1.89 -14.49
N LEU A 740 -35.00 -2.13 -13.21
CA LEU A 740 -36.04 -3.05 -12.74
C LEU A 740 -37.42 -2.67 -13.29
N TYR A 741 -37.84 -1.40 -13.13
CA TYR A 741 -39.13 -0.93 -13.62
C TYR A 741 -39.24 -1.01 -15.15
N ILE A 742 -38.20 -0.67 -15.91
CA ILE A 742 -38.18 -0.88 -17.38
C ILE A 742 -38.45 -2.36 -17.73
N THR A 743 -37.85 -3.30 -16.99
CA THR A 743 -38.09 -4.74 -17.18
C THR A 743 -39.51 -5.17 -16.81
N LEU A 744 -40.12 -4.59 -15.76
CA LEU A 744 -41.52 -4.87 -15.40
C LEU A 744 -42.50 -4.30 -16.43
N GLU A 745 -42.30 -3.08 -16.93
CA GLU A 745 -43.11 -2.49 -18.00
C GLU A 745 -42.99 -3.27 -19.31
N ASN A 746 -41.79 -3.74 -19.66
CA ASN A 746 -41.56 -4.55 -20.85
C ASN A 746 -42.28 -5.91 -20.82
N ARG A 747 -42.68 -6.40 -19.64
CA ARG A 747 -43.51 -7.62 -19.47
C ARG A 747 -45.00 -7.39 -19.69
N LYS A 748 -45.47 -6.13 -19.70
CA LYS A 748 -46.87 -5.79 -19.96
C LYS A 748 -47.19 -5.77 -21.45
N GLU A 749 -48.47 -5.97 -21.75
CA GLU A 749 -49.06 -5.70 -23.07
C GLU A 749 -48.76 -4.27 -23.53
N GLN A 750 -48.58 -4.09 -24.84
CA GLN A 750 -48.08 -2.82 -25.40
C GLN A 750 -48.97 -1.61 -25.05
N SER A 751 -50.28 -1.81 -24.89
CA SER A 751 -51.25 -0.76 -24.54
C SER A 751 -51.32 -0.44 -23.03
N ALA A 752 -50.56 -1.13 -22.18
CA ALA A 752 -50.60 -1.04 -20.73
C ALA A 752 -49.25 -0.67 -20.08
N ARG A 753 -48.26 -0.25 -20.89
CA ARG A 753 -46.93 0.16 -20.43
C ARG A 753 -46.91 1.62 -20.01
N ASP A 754 -46.28 1.90 -18.88
CA ASP A 754 -46.08 3.24 -18.35
C ASP A 754 -44.69 3.31 -17.67
N TYR A 755 -43.74 3.91 -18.39
CA TYR A 755 -42.35 4.00 -17.93
C TYR A 755 -42.10 5.21 -16.99
N SER A 756 -43.12 5.96 -16.58
CA SER A 756 -42.99 7.17 -15.74
C SER A 756 -42.18 6.93 -14.46
N VAL A 757 -42.51 5.89 -13.69
CA VAL A 757 -41.82 5.54 -12.44
C VAL A 757 -40.33 5.17 -12.67
N ALA A 758 -40.00 4.62 -13.85
CA ALA A 758 -38.62 4.37 -14.24
C ALA A 758 -37.85 5.65 -14.58
N VAL A 759 -38.53 6.66 -15.13
CA VAL A 759 -37.95 8.00 -15.36
C VAL A 759 -37.70 8.71 -14.04
N GLU A 760 -38.64 8.67 -13.10
CA GLU A 760 -38.47 9.27 -11.76
C GLU A 760 -37.25 8.67 -11.02
N ALA A 761 -37.07 7.34 -11.11
CA ALA A 761 -35.88 6.66 -10.57
C ALA A 761 -34.58 7.03 -11.31
N TYR A 762 -34.61 7.16 -12.65
CA TYR A 762 -33.46 7.63 -13.44
C TYR A 762 -33.08 9.09 -13.13
N GLU A 763 -34.06 10.00 -13.00
CA GLU A 763 -33.82 11.39 -12.62
C GLU A 763 -33.27 11.51 -11.19
N THR A 764 -33.74 10.65 -10.27
CA THR A 764 -33.20 10.58 -8.89
C THR A 764 -31.76 10.10 -8.90
N ALA A 765 -31.44 9.05 -9.67
CA ALA A 765 -30.06 8.61 -9.88
C ALA A 765 -29.18 9.73 -10.48
N GLY A 766 -29.70 10.49 -11.45
CA GLY A 766 -29.00 11.60 -12.09
C GLY A 766 -28.77 12.82 -11.19
N GLN A 767 -29.57 12.99 -10.13
CA GLN A 767 -29.39 14.02 -9.10
C GLN A 767 -28.35 13.63 -8.05
N LEU A 768 -28.17 12.32 -7.80
CA LEU A 768 -27.22 11.79 -6.82
C LEU A 768 -25.83 11.49 -7.43
N LEU A 769 -25.75 11.23 -8.73
CA LEU A 769 -24.50 10.92 -9.44
C LEU A 769 -23.48 12.06 -9.35
N ARG A 770 -22.30 11.78 -8.79
CA ARG A 770 -21.17 12.71 -8.63
C ARG A 770 -20.17 12.58 -9.78
N SER A 771 -19.23 13.51 -9.83
CA SER A 771 -18.17 13.58 -10.86
C SER A 771 -17.12 12.45 -10.80
N ASP A 772 -17.10 11.75 -9.67
CA ASP A 772 -16.09 10.80 -9.21
C ASP A 772 -16.65 9.37 -9.05
N ASP A 773 -17.97 9.21 -9.15
CA ASP A 773 -18.66 7.91 -9.19
C ASP A 773 -18.41 7.19 -10.52
N ASP A 774 -18.39 5.85 -10.51
CA ASP A 774 -18.38 5.09 -11.76
C ASP A 774 -19.79 5.07 -12.38
N ALA A 775 -20.06 6.04 -13.25
CA ALA A 775 -21.32 6.23 -13.97
C ALA A 775 -21.70 5.11 -14.96
N THR A 776 -21.07 3.93 -14.92
CA THR A 776 -21.31 2.84 -15.89
C THR A 776 -22.79 2.40 -15.93
N TYR A 777 -23.43 2.15 -14.78
CA TYR A 777 -24.85 1.80 -14.75
C TYR A 777 -25.75 2.96 -15.19
N TYR A 778 -25.41 4.20 -14.80
CA TYR A 778 -26.14 5.38 -15.26
C TYR A 778 -26.07 5.57 -16.79
N GLN A 779 -24.94 5.29 -17.42
CA GLN A 779 -24.77 5.38 -18.88
C GLN A 779 -25.52 4.28 -19.63
N GLN A 780 -25.58 3.06 -19.09
CA GLN A 780 -26.42 1.98 -19.61
C GLN A 780 -27.90 2.38 -19.54
N LEU A 781 -28.36 2.86 -18.38
CA LEU A 781 -29.72 3.31 -18.16
C LEU A 781 -30.09 4.52 -19.04
N GLN A 782 -29.21 5.52 -19.17
CA GLN A 782 -29.40 6.65 -20.07
C GLN A 782 -29.59 6.20 -21.52
N SER A 783 -28.88 5.17 -21.97
CA SER A 783 -29.04 4.60 -23.31
C SER A 783 -30.43 3.95 -23.50
N LEU A 784 -30.95 3.27 -22.48
CA LEU A 784 -32.31 2.71 -22.47
C LEU A 784 -33.39 3.79 -22.48
N ILE A 785 -33.24 4.85 -21.67
CA ILE A 785 -34.16 5.99 -21.62
C ILE A 785 -34.19 6.71 -22.98
N GLN A 786 -33.04 6.94 -23.62
CA GLN A 786 -32.97 7.53 -24.97
C GLN A 786 -33.63 6.64 -26.04
N GLN A 787 -33.57 5.31 -25.92
CA GLN A 787 -34.31 4.41 -26.81
C GLN A 787 -35.83 4.56 -26.60
N LEU A 788 -36.31 4.55 -25.36
CA LEU A 788 -37.72 4.70 -25.04
C LEU A 788 -38.28 6.06 -25.49
N GLN A 789 -37.52 7.15 -25.33
CA GLN A 789 -37.85 8.47 -25.89
C GLN A 789 -37.95 8.43 -27.42
N LYS A 790 -36.98 7.81 -28.11
CA LYS A 790 -36.97 7.67 -29.58
C LYS A 790 -38.13 6.82 -30.12
N GLU A 791 -38.58 5.83 -29.36
CA GLU A 791 -39.75 5.00 -29.67
C GLU A 791 -41.09 5.69 -29.34
N GLY A 792 -41.07 6.85 -28.67
CA GLY A 792 -42.26 7.63 -28.33
C GLY A 792 -42.96 7.19 -27.04
N TRP A 793 -42.31 6.37 -26.21
CA TRP A 793 -42.82 5.91 -24.92
C TRP A 793 -42.73 6.97 -23.80
N ILE A 794 -41.77 7.88 -23.93
CA ILE A 794 -41.41 8.89 -22.93
C ILE A 794 -41.22 10.22 -23.66
N ASN A 795 -41.66 11.33 -23.07
CA ASN A 795 -41.38 12.66 -23.62
C ASN A 795 -39.89 13.01 -23.46
N GLY A 796 -39.34 13.72 -24.45
CA GLY A 796 -37.95 14.20 -24.46
C GLY A 796 -37.76 15.58 -23.88
#